data_AF-A0A1S3EVL7-F1
#
_entry.id   AF-A0A1S3EVL7-F1
#
_cell.length_a   1.000
_cell.length_b   1.000
_cell.length_c   1.000
_cell.angle_alpha   90.00
_cell.angle_beta   90.00
_cell.angle_gamma   90.00
#
_symmetry.space_group_name_H-M   'P 1'
#
loop_
_entity.id
_entity.type
_entity.pdbx_description
1 polymer ?
#
loop_
_entity_poly.entity_id
_entity_poly.type
_entity_poly.pdbx_seq_one_letter_code
_entity_poly.pdbx_strand_id
1 'polypeptide(L)'
;MSKCKKPPVQQLSSSETFSPDVVADIFELFAKNFSYCKPLNNEWQLPDPSEIFTCDHTEFNAFLDLKNSLNEVKNLLSDKKLDEWHEHTAFTNKAGKIISHVRKSVNAELCTQAWCKFHEILCSFPLIPQEAFHTGKLNSLHLCEAPGAFIASLNHYLKSHHFPCDWSWVANTLNPYHEANDNLIMIMDDRLIANTLHWWYFGPDNTGDIMTLKYLTGLQDFLSNMATIHLITADGSFDCQGNPGEQETLVSSLHYCEVVTALTTLGNGGSFVLKMFTLFEHCSINLMYLLNCSFEQVHVFKPATSKAGNSEVYVVCLCYKGREAIHPLLSRMVLNFGTEMTRKALFPHHAIPESFLKSHEECCAFFHKYQLETISENIRLFECMGKEEQAKLNNLRNCAVQYFMQKFQLKPLCRNNWLVKKSNIGCSTNTKWFGQRNKYFKTYNERKMLETLSWKDKIAKGYFNSWAEEHAVYLPGQNSLLEGTVSNLECHLWHILEGKKLPKVMCSPFCDGEILKTLNEAIEKSLGEALSVNSKFKPKQQYCCSCHIFSEELIFSELLSLTKCLQEEQIIEPSDQIKCLLVGLPTLCDVKMHVPLDVQLLESAELMTYSCSLLHDGDPSYQHLFLDCLLHSLQQLHTGDSLILPILSCLTRFMAGLIFILHSCFRFVTFSCPTHSGPLRTCAVLLCVGYQNLPNPVFQYLQNVNELLSTLLNSNAPQQVLQFVPMEVLLKGALLDFLWDLNAAIAKRHLHLIIQVERELISNVQL
;
A
#
# COMPACT_ATOMS: atom_id res chain seq x y z
N MET A 1 33.37 -22.61 37.55
CA MET A 1 33.99 -21.65 36.61
C MET A 1 32.98 -21.30 35.54
N SER A 2 32.20 -20.25 35.78
CA SER A 2 31.17 -19.71 34.89
C SER A 2 31.61 -18.28 34.52
N LYS A 3 31.85 -18.04 33.23
CA LYS A 3 32.25 -16.72 32.73
C LYS A 3 31.03 -15.82 32.69
N CYS A 4 30.84 -15.07 33.78
CA CYS A 4 29.90 -13.96 33.88
C CYS A 4 30.35 -12.85 32.92
N LYS A 5 29.70 -12.73 31.75
CA LYS A 5 29.85 -11.56 30.88
C LYS A 5 29.19 -10.36 31.57
N LYS A 6 30.00 -9.39 31.98
CA LYS A 6 29.55 -8.09 32.47
C LYS A 6 28.70 -7.40 31.39
N PRO A 7 27.62 -6.68 31.75
CA PRO A 7 26.90 -5.84 30.80
C PRO A 7 27.81 -4.68 30.34
N PRO A 8 27.64 -4.14 29.12
CA PRO A 8 28.37 -2.97 28.72
C PRO A 8 27.89 -1.79 29.57
N VAL A 9 28.82 -1.18 30.28
CA VAL A 9 28.64 0.12 30.94
C VAL A 9 28.28 1.12 29.84
N GLN A 10 27.04 1.59 29.82
CA GLN A 10 26.67 2.79 29.08
C GLN A 10 27.48 3.95 29.68
N GLN A 11 28.53 4.35 28.98
CA GLN A 11 29.03 5.72 29.10
C GLN A 11 27.89 6.62 28.64
N LEU A 12 27.21 7.27 29.59
CA LEU A 12 26.56 8.54 29.31
C LEU A 12 27.66 9.46 28.81
N SER A 13 27.71 9.65 27.49
CA SER A 13 28.54 10.66 26.85
C SER A 13 28.27 11.99 27.53
N SER A 14 29.35 12.69 27.88
CA SER A 14 29.39 14.10 28.27
C SER A 14 28.25 14.90 27.63
N SER A 15 27.47 15.62 28.44
CA SER A 15 26.53 16.62 27.95
C SER A 15 27.29 17.59 27.04
N GLU A 16 27.18 17.42 25.72
CA GLU A 16 27.73 18.37 24.77
C GLU A 16 27.00 19.69 25.01
N THR A 17 27.73 20.67 25.55
CA THR A 17 27.20 22.01 25.77
C THR A 17 27.14 22.73 24.42
N PHE A 18 25.97 22.76 23.81
CA PHE A 18 25.72 23.53 22.59
C PHE A 18 25.76 25.04 22.87
N SER A 19 26.17 25.86 21.90
CA SER A 19 26.13 27.31 22.04
C SER A 19 24.69 27.83 22.13
N PRO A 20 24.45 29.00 22.78
CA PRO A 20 23.11 29.58 22.89
C PRO A 20 22.40 29.74 21.54
N ASP A 21 23.13 30.18 20.51
CA ASP A 21 22.58 30.37 19.16
C ASP A 21 22.09 29.06 18.55
N VAL A 22 22.84 27.96 18.72
CA VAL A 22 22.45 26.63 18.24
C VAL A 22 21.20 26.12 18.97
N VAL A 23 21.10 26.39 20.27
CA VAL A 23 19.91 26.03 21.06
C VAL A 23 18.70 26.86 20.63
N ALA A 24 18.87 28.16 20.36
CA ALA A 24 17.80 29.03 19.89
C ALA A 24 17.27 28.61 18.51
N ASP A 25 18.16 28.31 17.56
CA ASP A 25 17.81 27.77 16.24
C ASP A 25 16.97 26.49 16.33
N ILE A 26 17.36 25.58 17.25
CA ILE A 26 16.63 24.33 17.46
C ILE A 26 15.32 24.58 18.19
N PHE A 27 15.26 25.48 19.16
CA PHE A 27 14.00 25.87 19.80
C PHE A 27 12.99 26.36 18.75
N GLU A 28 13.40 27.25 17.84
CA GLU A 28 12.56 27.76 16.76
C GLU A 28 12.05 26.64 15.84
N LEU A 29 12.91 25.67 15.52
CA LEU A 29 12.53 24.50 14.72
C LEU A 29 11.35 23.72 15.34
N PHE A 30 11.22 23.70 16.66
CA PHE A 30 10.15 23.03 17.40
C PHE A 30 8.98 23.95 17.81
N ALA A 31 9.02 25.24 17.46
CA ALA A 31 8.05 26.25 17.88
C ALA A 31 7.01 26.60 16.81
N LYS A 32 7.03 25.92 15.65
CA LYS A 32 6.14 26.19 14.50
C LYS A 32 4.69 25.76 14.77
N ASN A 33 3.99 26.57 15.54
CA ASN A 33 2.60 26.39 15.94
C ASN A 33 1.83 27.71 15.77
N PHE A 34 0.66 27.66 15.15
CA PHE A 34 -0.28 28.76 15.07
C PHE A 34 -1.60 28.36 15.74
N SER A 35 -2.16 29.23 16.57
CA SER A 35 -3.41 28.96 17.29
C SER A 35 -4.46 30.00 16.89
N TYR A 36 -5.63 29.54 16.45
CA TYR A 36 -6.73 30.45 16.12
C TYR A 36 -7.31 31.06 17.39
N CYS A 37 -7.38 32.39 17.44
CA CYS A 37 -7.97 33.14 18.54
C CYS A 37 -9.38 33.56 18.16
N LYS A 38 -10.38 32.84 18.68
CA LYS A 38 -11.79 33.14 18.40
C LYS A 38 -12.19 34.47 19.04
N PRO A 39 -12.96 35.31 18.34
CA PRO A 39 -13.36 36.60 18.87
C PRO A 39 -14.41 36.43 19.98
N LEU A 40 -14.31 37.25 21.03
CA LEU A 40 -15.18 37.18 22.21
C LEU A 40 -16.67 37.45 21.91
N ASN A 41 -16.95 38.11 20.79
CA ASN A 41 -18.30 38.40 20.32
C ASN A 41 -19.00 37.19 19.68
N ASN A 42 -18.37 36.01 19.66
CA ASN A 42 -18.89 34.79 19.05
C ASN A 42 -19.24 34.96 17.55
N GLU A 43 -18.55 35.84 16.82
CA GLU A 43 -18.79 36.08 15.39
C GLU A 43 -18.60 34.83 14.52
N TRP A 44 -17.67 33.95 14.89
CA TRP A 44 -17.41 32.73 14.13
C TRP A 44 -18.45 31.66 14.47
N GLN A 45 -19.53 31.63 13.68
CA GLN A 45 -20.61 30.65 13.77
C GLN A 45 -20.83 29.96 12.43
N LEU A 46 -21.41 28.76 12.50
CA LEU A 46 -21.83 28.06 11.29
C LEU A 46 -22.90 28.87 10.55
N PRO A 47 -22.73 29.09 9.23
CA PRO A 47 -23.76 29.72 8.40
C PRO A 47 -25.05 28.90 8.35
N ASP A 48 -26.12 29.50 7.83
CA ASP A 48 -27.38 28.78 7.65
C ASP A 48 -27.16 27.55 6.75
N PRO A 49 -27.64 26.37 7.14
CA PRO A 49 -27.45 25.17 6.34
C PRO A 49 -27.96 25.31 4.92
N SER A 50 -28.90 26.19 4.58
CA SER A 50 -29.39 26.43 3.21
C SER A 50 -28.35 27.08 2.29
N GLU A 51 -27.36 27.78 2.84
CA GLU A 51 -26.36 28.54 2.06
C GLU A 51 -25.20 27.67 1.56
N ILE A 52 -25.00 26.46 2.10
CA ILE A 52 -23.85 25.62 1.72
C ILE A 52 -24.00 25.02 0.32
N PHE A 53 -22.87 24.82 -0.37
CA PHE A 53 -22.82 24.26 -1.73
C PHE A 53 -23.64 25.03 -2.78
N THR A 54 -23.93 26.31 -2.54
CA THR A 54 -24.71 27.16 -3.46
C THR A 54 -23.85 27.87 -4.51
N CYS A 55 -22.58 28.11 -4.20
CA CYS A 55 -21.63 28.87 -5.03
C CYS A 55 -20.44 28.03 -5.46
N ASP A 56 -19.80 28.43 -6.56
CA ASP A 56 -18.50 27.90 -6.96
C ASP A 56 -17.39 28.39 -6.03
N HIS A 57 -16.21 27.76 -6.12
CA HIS A 57 -15.04 28.23 -5.41
C HIS A 57 -14.64 29.65 -5.88
N THR A 58 -14.11 30.45 -4.97
CA THR A 58 -13.70 31.83 -5.21
C THR A 58 -12.24 31.95 -4.81
N GLU A 59 -11.43 32.58 -5.66
CA GLU A 59 -10.05 32.90 -5.32
C GLU A 59 -10.00 34.17 -4.48
N PHE A 60 -9.12 34.16 -3.48
CA PHE A 60 -8.88 35.30 -2.62
C PHE A 60 -7.48 35.84 -2.93
N ASN A 61 -7.39 37.10 -3.36
CA ASN A 61 -6.13 37.68 -3.87
C ASN A 61 -4.95 37.47 -2.90
N ALA A 62 -5.13 37.73 -1.60
CA ALA A 62 -4.07 37.56 -0.61
C ALA A 62 -3.51 36.12 -0.54
N PHE A 63 -4.39 35.12 -0.67
CA PHE A 63 -3.98 33.70 -0.64
C PHE A 63 -3.42 33.25 -1.99
N LEU A 64 -3.93 33.80 -3.10
CA LEU A 64 -3.39 33.56 -4.43
C LEU A 64 -1.96 34.09 -4.56
N ASP A 65 -1.67 35.26 -3.97
CA ASP A 65 -0.32 35.83 -3.93
C ASP A 65 0.66 34.92 -3.17
N LEU A 66 0.24 34.35 -2.03
CA LEU A 66 1.03 33.36 -1.28
C LEU A 66 1.25 32.07 -2.09
N LYS A 67 0.22 31.58 -2.80
CA LYS A 67 0.31 30.41 -3.67
C LYS A 67 1.32 30.64 -4.80
N ASN A 68 1.20 31.77 -5.49
CA ASN A 68 2.09 32.13 -6.60
C ASN A 68 3.54 32.27 -6.14
N SER A 69 3.77 33.01 -5.05
CA SER A 69 5.12 33.21 -4.49
C SER A 69 5.78 31.88 -4.09
N LEU A 70 5.05 30.98 -3.43
CA LEU A 70 5.58 29.68 -3.05
C LEU A 70 5.87 28.80 -4.27
N ASN A 71 4.98 28.79 -5.26
CA ASN A 71 5.14 28.00 -6.47
C ASN A 71 6.31 28.49 -7.33
N GLU A 72 6.56 29.80 -7.41
CA GLU A 72 7.75 30.37 -8.04
C GLU A 72 9.04 29.78 -7.45
N VAL A 73 9.16 29.71 -6.13
CA VAL A 73 10.34 29.14 -5.45
C VAL A 73 10.41 27.62 -5.62
N LYS A 74 9.28 26.90 -5.55
CA LYS A 74 9.24 25.44 -5.80
C LYS A 74 9.67 25.10 -7.24
N ASN A 75 9.33 25.95 -8.22
CA ASN A 75 9.68 25.73 -9.62
C ASN A 75 11.20 25.76 -9.88
N LEU A 76 11.98 26.40 -9.01
CA LEU A 76 13.46 26.36 -9.04
C LEU A 76 14.03 24.94 -8.78
N LEU A 77 13.19 24.00 -8.35
CA LEU A 77 13.58 22.61 -8.08
C LEU A 77 13.34 21.68 -9.29
N SER A 78 12.66 22.14 -10.34
CA SER A 78 12.17 21.29 -11.43
C SER A 78 13.27 20.55 -12.20
N ASP A 79 14.46 21.14 -12.28
CA ASP A 79 15.64 20.58 -12.97
C ASP A 79 16.62 19.88 -12.04
N LYS A 80 16.34 19.80 -10.74
CA LYS A 80 17.19 19.07 -9.81
C LYS A 80 16.87 17.58 -9.89
N LYS A 81 17.90 16.73 -9.99
CA LYS A 81 17.72 15.28 -9.92
C LYS A 81 17.19 14.91 -8.54
N LEU A 82 16.17 14.06 -8.50
CA LEU A 82 15.44 13.75 -7.28
C LEU A 82 16.32 13.13 -6.20
N ASP A 83 17.19 12.19 -6.55
CA ASP A 83 18.07 11.49 -5.61
C ASP A 83 19.14 12.40 -5.01
N GLU A 84 19.85 13.15 -5.85
CA GLU A 84 20.85 14.14 -5.41
C GLU A 84 20.19 15.19 -4.51
N TRP A 85 19.01 15.69 -4.89
CA TRP A 85 18.25 16.63 -4.08
C TRP A 85 17.71 16.01 -2.78
N HIS A 86 17.27 14.76 -2.80
CA HIS A 86 16.80 14.06 -1.61
C HIS A 86 17.94 13.76 -0.64
N GLU A 87 19.10 13.34 -1.12
CA GLU A 87 20.29 13.14 -0.30
C GLU A 87 20.72 14.47 0.35
N HIS A 88 20.79 15.54 -0.45
CA HIS A 88 21.10 16.87 0.03
C HIS A 88 20.12 17.35 1.10
N THR A 89 18.81 17.32 0.82
CA THR A 89 17.78 17.77 1.77
C THR A 89 17.66 16.87 3.00
N ALA A 90 18.03 15.58 2.89
CA ALA A 90 18.18 14.71 4.06
C ALA A 90 19.39 15.11 4.92
N PHE A 91 20.46 15.60 4.31
CA PHE A 91 21.63 16.10 5.02
C PHE A 91 21.39 17.47 5.68
N THR A 92 20.77 18.42 4.98
CA THR A 92 20.51 19.77 5.50
C THR A 92 19.36 19.82 6.51
N ASN A 93 18.49 18.81 6.54
CA ASN A 93 17.43 18.71 7.53
C ASN A 93 18.01 18.69 8.96
N LYS A 94 17.78 19.79 9.71
CA LYS A 94 18.17 19.96 11.12
C LYS A 94 17.61 18.82 12.00
N ALA A 95 16.43 18.28 11.72
CA ALA A 95 15.84 17.14 12.42
C ALA A 95 16.27 15.76 11.88
N GLY A 96 17.10 15.70 10.84
CA GLY A 96 17.35 14.48 10.06
C GLY A 96 18.05 13.33 10.80
N LYS A 97 18.61 13.56 11.99
CA LYS A 97 19.19 12.51 12.84
C LYS A 97 18.21 11.94 13.89
N ILE A 98 17.08 12.58 14.12
CA ILE A 98 16.13 12.21 15.19
C ILE A 98 15.57 10.81 14.97
N ILE A 99 15.04 10.53 13.78
CA ILE A 99 14.35 9.26 13.48
C ILE A 99 15.29 8.05 13.67
N SER A 100 16.52 8.16 13.16
CA SER A 100 17.51 7.09 13.28
C SER A 100 18.00 6.91 14.72
N HIS A 101 18.06 8.00 15.49
CA HIS A 101 18.37 7.96 16.92
C HIS A 101 17.22 7.30 17.71
N VAL A 102 15.98 7.79 17.59
CA VAL A 102 14.79 7.23 18.26
C VAL A 102 14.65 5.74 17.99
N ARG A 103 14.76 5.32 16.72
CA ARG A 103 14.68 3.90 16.37
C ARG A 103 15.70 3.04 17.14
N LYS A 104 16.92 3.55 17.36
CA LYS A 104 18.00 2.84 18.04
C LYS A 104 17.90 2.93 19.56
N SER A 105 17.66 4.11 20.11
CA SER A 105 17.72 4.36 21.57
C SER A 105 16.41 4.04 22.27
N VAL A 106 15.27 4.21 21.60
CA VAL A 106 13.93 4.09 22.18
C VAL A 106 13.27 2.75 21.82
N ASN A 107 13.81 2.01 20.85
CA ASN A 107 13.24 0.76 20.37
C ASN A 107 11.76 0.92 19.96
N ALA A 108 11.46 2.02 19.26
CA ALA A 108 10.12 2.36 18.79
C ALA A 108 9.69 1.42 17.64
N GLU A 109 8.52 0.79 17.80
CA GLU A 109 7.88 -0.03 16.77
C GLU A 109 7.46 0.83 15.58
N LEU A 110 7.71 0.35 14.35
CA LEU A 110 7.37 1.05 13.11
C LEU A 110 7.83 2.53 13.11
N CYS A 111 9.04 2.80 13.63
CA CYS A 111 9.58 4.15 13.77
C CYS A 111 9.92 4.79 12.40
N THR A 112 8.90 5.31 11.73
CA THR A 112 8.98 6.09 10.49
C THR A 112 9.04 7.60 10.82
N GLN A 113 9.07 8.44 9.78
CA GLN A 113 8.94 9.88 9.96
C GLN A 113 7.56 10.26 10.52
N ALA A 114 6.48 9.63 10.03
CA ALA A 114 5.12 9.84 10.51
C ALA A 114 4.98 9.52 12.02
N TRP A 115 5.64 8.45 12.48
CA TRP A 115 5.72 8.11 13.91
C TRP A 115 6.23 9.28 14.76
N CYS A 116 7.34 9.90 14.33
CA CYS A 116 7.95 11.01 15.06
C CYS A 116 7.09 12.27 15.01
N LYS A 117 6.49 12.57 13.87
CA LYS A 117 5.57 13.72 13.71
C LYS A 117 4.41 13.62 14.70
N PHE A 118 3.76 12.45 14.76
CA PHE A 118 2.65 12.25 15.68
C PHE A 118 3.08 12.23 17.14
N HIS A 119 4.27 11.70 17.45
CA HIS A 119 4.80 11.76 18.80
C HIS A 119 5.03 13.21 19.26
N GLU A 120 5.51 14.08 18.37
CA GLU A 120 5.60 15.53 18.67
C GLU A 120 4.22 16.13 18.96
N ILE A 121 3.19 15.77 18.18
CA ILE A 121 1.82 16.26 18.38
C ILE A 121 1.28 15.78 19.73
N LEU A 122 1.39 14.48 20.03
CA LEU A 122 0.94 13.88 21.30
C LEU A 122 1.56 14.56 22.52
N CYS A 123 2.83 14.93 22.44
CA CYS A 123 3.53 15.58 23.55
C CYS A 123 3.33 17.11 23.59
N SER A 124 2.84 17.72 22.51
CA SER A 124 2.64 19.18 22.41
C SER A 124 1.19 19.60 22.70
N PHE A 125 0.23 18.70 22.52
CA PHE A 125 -1.20 18.97 22.68
C PHE A 125 -1.87 17.91 23.58
N PRO A 126 -2.84 18.30 24.43
CA PRO A 126 -3.59 17.37 25.27
C PRO A 126 -4.63 16.61 24.45
N LEU A 127 -4.19 15.73 23.55
CA LEU A 127 -5.06 15.01 22.62
C LEU A 127 -6.04 14.06 23.32
N ILE A 128 -5.67 13.52 24.48
CA ILE A 128 -6.51 12.57 25.21
C ILE A 128 -7.44 13.35 26.16
N PRO A 129 -8.77 13.33 25.94
CA PRO A 129 -9.70 14.09 26.76
C PRO A 129 -9.79 13.55 28.20
N GLN A 130 -10.15 14.41 29.15
CA GLN A 130 -10.28 14.06 30.57
C GLN A 130 -11.28 12.91 30.82
N GLU A 131 -12.32 12.79 30.00
CA GLU A 131 -13.29 11.70 30.06
C GLU A 131 -12.63 10.31 29.94
N ALA A 132 -11.61 10.15 29.10
CA ALA A 132 -10.90 8.88 28.96
C ALA A 132 -10.24 8.46 30.28
N PHE A 133 -9.69 9.42 31.03
CA PHE A 133 -9.10 9.17 32.35
C PHE A 133 -10.16 8.80 33.39
N HIS A 134 -11.32 9.45 33.37
CA HIS A 134 -12.42 9.17 34.30
C HIS A 134 -13.05 7.78 34.06
N THR A 135 -13.22 7.39 32.80
CA THR A 135 -13.83 6.12 32.42
C THR A 135 -12.84 4.96 32.42
N GLY A 136 -11.53 5.25 32.41
CA GLY A 136 -10.47 4.25 32.27
C GLY A 136 -10.42 3.62 30.87
N LYS A 137 -11.05 4.23 29.86
CA LYS A 137 -11.13 3.71 28.49
C LYS A 137 -10.71 4.77 27.49
N LEU A 138 -9.88 4.36 26.54
CA LEU A 138 -9.46 5.19 25.40
C LEU A 138 -9.84 4.47 24.11
N ASN A 139 -10.58 5.15 23.25
CA ASN A 139 -10.97 4.65 21.93
C ASN A 139 -10.46 5.61 20.86
N SER A 140 -9.73 5.10 19.88
CA SER A 140 -9.25 5.91 18.75
C SER A 140 -9.64 5.35 17.39
N LEU A 141 -9.84 6.23 16.42
CA LEU A 141 -10.06 5.90 15.02
C LEU A 141 -8.96 6.54 14.18
N HIS A 142 -8.32 5.76 13.31
CA HIS A 142 -7.22 6.24 12.47
C HIS A 142 -7.56 6.08 10.99
N LEU A 143 -7.73 7.19 10.29
CA LEU A 143 -8.14 7.25 8.88
C LEU A 143 -6.90 7.38 7.98
N CYS A 144 -6.91 6.64 6.87
CA CYS A 144 -5.83 6.63 5.88
C CYS A 144 -4.42 6.41 6.50
N GLU A 145 -4.33 5.44 7.41
CA GLU A 145 -3.25 5.34 8.39
C GLU A 145 -2.07 4.45 7.95
N ALA A 146 -2.12 3.82 6.76
CA ALA A 146 -1.06 2.91 6.32
C ALA A 146 0.34 3.57 6.37
N PRO A 147 1.37 2.89 6.91
CA PRO A 147 1.39 1.51 7.39
C PRO A 147 0.94 1.30 8.85
N GLY A 148 0.57 2.36 9.59
CA GLY A 148 0.19 2.28 11.00
C GLY A 148 1.06 3.10 11.97
N ALA A 149 1.74 4.14 11.48
CA ALA A 149 2.80 4.80 12.25
C ALA A 149 2.28 5.64 13.43
N PHE A 150 1.12 6.29 13.29
CA PHE A 150 0.51 7.04 14.39
C PHE A 150 -0.03 6.08 15.45
N ILE A 151 -0.61 4.94 15.03
CA ILE A 151 -1.07 3.88 15.94
C ILE A 151 0.11 3.36 16.80
N ALA A 152 1.23 3.01 16.16
CA ALA A 152 2.42 2.55 16.87
C ALA A 152 3.02 3.63 17.80
N SER A 153 2.93 4.91 17.41
CA SER A 153 3.38 6.05 18.22
C SER A 153 2.46 6.30 19.42
N LEU A 154 1.14 6.19 19.24
CA LEU A 154 0.16 6.26 20.32
C LEU A 154 0.38 5.14 21.33
N ASN A 155 0.55 3.89 20.87
CA ASN A 155 0.89 2.76 21.73
C ASN A 155 2.13 3.07 22.58
N HIS A 156 3.19 3.56 21.94
CA HIS A 156 4.44 3.91 22.61
C HIS A 156 4.23 4.98 23.67
N TYR A 157 3.51 6.04 23.35
CA TYR A 157 3.18 7.12 24.26
C TYR A 157 2.42 6.59 25.49
N LEU A 158 1.35 5.84 25.28
CA LEU A 158 0.50 5.29 26.36
C LEU A 158 1.29 4.35 27.29
N LYS A 159 2.08 3.44 26.72
CA LYS A 159 2.86 2.46 27.50
C LYS A 159 4.03 3.10 28.26
N SER A 160 4.73 4.06 27.65
CA SER A 160 5.86 4.74 28.29
C SER A 160 5.46 5.69 29.42
N HIS A 161 4.23 6.23 29.36
CA HIS A 161 3.64 7.09 30.39
C HIS A 161 2.80 6.33 31.43
N HIS A 162 2.70 4.99 31.33
CA HIS A 162 1.86 4.15 32.20
C HIS A 162 0.41 4.66 32.25
N PHE A 163 -0.15 4.99 31.09
CA PHE A 163 -1.47 5.56 30.98
C PHE A 163 -2.54 4.59 31.53
N PRO A 164 -3.38 5.01 32.50
CA PRO A 164 -4.26 4.11 33.26
C PRO A 164 -5.57 3.81 32.52
N CYS A 165 -5.51 3.55 31.22
CA CYS A 165 -6.69 3.28 30.39
C CYS A 165 -6.50 2.04 29.53
N ASP A 166 -7.59 1.29 29.35
CA ASP A 166 -7.68 0.28 28.31
C ASP A 166 -7.87 0.96 26.96
N TRP A 167 -6.91 0.75 26.05
CA TRP A 167 -6.94 1.36 24.73
C TRP A 167 -7.44 0.38 23.68
N SER A 168 -8.51 0.76 22.98
CA SER A 168 -9.03 0.10 21.79
C SER A 168 -8.91 1.04 20.59
N TRP A 169 -8.67 0.49 19.42
CA TRP A 169 -8.54 1.29 18.20
C TRP A 169 -9.12 0.58 16.99
N VAL A 170 -9.55 1.38 16.03
CA VAL A 170 -9.95 0.98 14.68
C VAL A 170 -9.15 1.80 13.70
N ALA A 171 -8.69 1.18 12.62
CA ALA A 171 -7.97 1.90 11.58
C ALA A 171 -8.52 1.59 10.19
N ASN A 172 -8.22 2.48 9.25
CA ASN A 172 -8.54 2.31 7.86
C ASN A 172 -7.39 2.80 6.97
N THR A 173 -7.33 2.22 5.78
CA THR A 173 -6.53 2.65 4.62
C THR A 173 -7.15 2.00 3.38
N LEU A 174 -6.77 2.45 2.18
CA LEU A 174 -6.95 1.64 0.97
C LEU A 174 -6.35 0.25 1.22
N ASN A 175 -7.12 -0.80 0.94
CA ASN A 175 -6.79 -2.16 1.29
C ASN A 175 -5.65 -2.69 0.40
N PRO A 176 -4.45 -2.99 0.96
CA PRO A 176 -3.31 -3.51 0.19
C PRO A 176 -3.55 -4.89 -0.44
N TYR A 177 -4.63 -5.57 -0.05
CA TYR A 177 -5.01 -6.89 -0.54
C TYR A 177 -6.20 -6.87 -1.50
N HIS A 178 -6.75 -5.69 -1.82
CA HIS A 178 -7.81 -5.55 -2.81
C HIS A 178 -7.23 -5.22 -4.18
N GLU A 179 -7.27 -6.19 -5.09
CA GLU A 179 -6.50 -6.21 -6.33
C GLU A 179 -6.82 -5.08 -7.32
N ALA A 180 -7.99 -4.46 -7.22
CA ALA A 180 -8.35 -3.30 -8.05
C ALA A 180 -7.74 -1.97 -7.55
N ASN A 181 -7.16 -1.93 -6.35
CA ASN A 181 -6.57 -0.70 -5.82
C ASN A 181 -5.27 -0.34 -6.54
N ASP A 182 -5.05 0.96 -6.77
CA ASP A 182 -3.87 1.43 -7.50
C ASP A 182 -2.65 1.57 -6.57
N ASN A 183 -1.55 0.90 -6.91
CA ASN A 183 -0.27 0.97 -6.20
C ASN A 183 0.37 2.37 -6.19
N LEU A 184 -0.03 3.29 -7.08
CA LEU A 184 0.45 4.68 -7.07
C LEU A 184 -0.26 5.54 -6.03
N ILE A 185 -1.44 5.12 -5.60
CA ILE A 185 -2.29 5.83 -4.66
C ILE A 185 -2.16 5.21 -3.27
N MET A 186 -2.05 3.89 -3.20
CA MET A 186 -2.04 3.10 -1.97
C MET A 186 -0.63 2.84 -1.43
N ILE A 187 -0.50 2.79 -0.10
CA ILE A 187 0.74 2.36 0.57
C ILE A 187 0.70 0.84 0.77
N MET A 188 1.64 0.14 0.11
CA MET A 188 1.78 -1.33 0.19
C MET A 188 2.50 -1.85 1.45
N ASP A 189 3.06 -0.96 2.28
CA ASP A 189 3.70 -1.37 3.53
C ASP A 189 2.62 -1.76 4.54
N ASP A 190 2.55 -3.05 4.83
CA ASP A 190 1.48 -3.69 5.58
C ASP A 190 1.99 -4.36 6.86
N ARG A 191 3.20 -4.03 7.32
CA ARG A 191 3.85 -4.70 8.45
C ARG A 191 3.04 -4.66 9.74
N LEU A 192 2.35 -3.55 10.03
CA LEU A 192 1.40 -3.51 11.15
C LEU A 192 0.08 -4.16 10.73
N ILE A 193 -0.45 -3.79 9.55
CA ILE A 193 -1.74 -4.23 9.00
C ILE A 193 -1.89 -5.76 9.07
N ALA A 194 -0.96 -6.50 8.46
CA ALA A 194 -0.98 -7.96 8.39
C ALA A 194 -1.00 -8.63 9.79
N ASN A 195 -0.36 -8.02 10.79
CA ASN A 195 -0.29 -8.56 12.14
C ASN A 195 -1.42 -8.07 13.05
N THR A 196 -2.26 -7.16 12.55
CA THR A 196 -3.34 -6.52 13.30
C THR A 196 -4.65 -6.46 12.52
N LEU A 197 -4.82 -7.31 11.50
CA LEU A 197 -5.83 -7.17 10.44
C LEU A 197 -7.26 -7.01 10.96
N HIS A 198 -7.60 -7.70 12.05
CA HIS A 198 -8.90 -7.61 12.73
C HIS A 198 -9.25 -6.24 13.31
N TRP A 199 -8.29 -5.32 13.46
CA TRP A 199 -8.51 -3.92 13.85
C TRP A 199 -8.56 -2.95 12.65
N TRP A 200 -8.41 -3.46 11.42
CA TRP A 200 -8.50 -2.67 10.19
C TRP A 200 -9.87 -2.85 9.53
N TYR A 201 -10.53 -1.75 9.25
CA TYR A 201 -11.83 -1.71 8.58
C TYR A 201 -11.68 -1.22 7.13
N PHE A 202 -11.90 -2.13 6.17
CA PHE A 202 -11.80 -1.84 4.74
C PHE A 202 -13.14 -1.52 4.06
N GLY A 203 -14.21 -1.35 4.83
CA GLY A 203 -15.53 -1.05 4.30
C GLY A 203 -16.27 -2.28 3.73
N PRO A 204 -17.56 -2.12 3.38
CA PRO A 204 -18.39 -3.25 2.93
C PRO A 204 -18.14 -3.68 1.48
N ASP A 205 -17.23 -3.04 0.75
CA ASP A 205 -16.71 -3.52 -0.54
C ASP A 205 -15.23 -3.92 -0.46
N ASN A 206 -14.66 -3.87 0.75
CA ASN A 206 -13.30 -4.28 1.06
C ASN A 206 -12.20 -3.49 0.30
N THR A 207 -12.54 -2.36 -0.33
CA THR A 207 -11.58 -1.49 -1.03
C THR A 207 -10.76 -0.63 -0.08
N GLY A 208 -11.34 -0.29 1.08
CA GLY A 208 -10.77 0.68 2.02
C GLY A 208 -10.93 2.14 1.60
N ASP A 209 -11.66 2.43 0.52
CA ASP A 209 -11.88 3.79 0.04
C ASP A 209 -12.87 4.56 0.93
N ILE A 210 -12.33 5.49 1.72
CA ILE A 210 -13.11 6.32 2.64
C ILE A 210 -13.99 7.34 1.95
N MET A 211 -13.78 7.59 0.66
CA MET A 211 -14.51 8.60 -0.10
C MET A 211 -15.85 8.08 -0.65
N THR A 212 -16.30 6.92 -0.17
CA THR A 212 -17.60 6.35 -0.54
C THR A 212 -18.59 6.46 0.62
N LEU A 213 -19.84 6.85 0.32
CA LEU A 213 -20.88 6.89 1.36
C LEU A 213 -21.16 5.50 1.97
N LYS A 214 -20.97 4.43 1.18
CA LYS A 214 -21.05 3.04 1.65
C LYS A 214 -20.01 2.75 2.74
N TYR A 215 -18.80 3.29 2.60
CA TYR A 215 -17.78 3.18 3.63
C TYR A 215 -18.20 3.90 4.91
N LEU A 216 -18.61 5.18 4.82
CA LEU A 216 -19.00 5.96 5.99
C LEU A 216 -20.14 5.31 6.77
N THR A 217 -21.20 4.89 6.08
CA THR A 217 -22.35 4.21 6.69
C THR A 217 -21.95 2.89 7.36
N GLY A 218 -21.20 2.04 6.65
CA GLY A 218 -20.72 0.79 7.23
C GLY A 218 -19.75 1.00 8.41
N LEU A 219 -18.95 2.07 8.40
CA LEU A 219 -18.08 2.42 9.53
C LEU A 219 -18.91 2.81 10.76
N GLN A 220 -19.98 3.58 10.58
CA GLN A 220 -20.88 3.91 11.70
C GLN A 220 -21.50 2.64 12.31
N ASP A 221 -21.93 1.70 11.46
CA ASP A 221 -22.46 0.42 11.91
C ASP A 221 -21.40 -0.42 12.63
N PHE A 222 -20.16 -0.46 12.10
CA PHE A 222 -19.05 -1.16 12.72
C PHE A 222 -18.69 -0.58 14.10
N LEU A 223 -18.69 0.76 14.22
CA LEU A 223 -18.39 1.47 15.46
C LEU A 223 -19.56 1.48 16.45
N SER A 224 -20.77 1.06 16.06
CA SER A 224 -21.95 1.09 16.94
C SER A 224 -21.79 0.28 18.23
N ASN A 225 -20.92 -0.73 18.22
CA ASN A 225 -20.58 -1.55 19.39
C ASN A 225 -19.39 -1.00 20.19
N MET A 226 -18.70 0.02 19.68
CA MET A 226 -17.61 0.70 20.37
C MET A 226 -18.17 1.83 21.23
N ALA A 227 -17.64 1.98 22.45
CA ALA A 227 -17.93 3.17 23.24
C ALA A 227 -17.39 4.44 22.55
N THR A 228 -17.75 5.62 23.07
CA THR A 228 -17.35 6.94 22.58
C THR A 228 -15.93 6.97 22.00
N ILE A 229 -15.78 7.47 20.76
CA ILE A 229 -14.46 7.70 20.14
C ILE A 229 -13.89 9.00 20.71
N HIS A 230 -12.67 8.93 21.24
CA HIS A 230 -12.03 10.05 21.95
C HIS A 230 -11.00 10.78 21.10
N LEU A 231 -10.37 10.07 20.16
CA LEU A 231 -9.31 10.59 19.31
C LEU A 231 -9.49 10.07 17.89
N ILE A 232 -9.51 10.98 16.93
CA ILE A 232 -9.43 10.63 15.51
C ILE A 232 -8.14 11.20 14.92
N THR A 233 -7.44 10.42 14.12
CA THR A 233 -6.34 10.91 13.28
C THR A 233 -6.65 10.65 11.82
N ALA A 234 -6.18 11.53 10.96
CA ALA A 234 -6.29 11.46 9.51
C ALA A 234 -4.95 11.88 8.89
N ASP A 235 -4.24 10.93 8.27
CA ASP A 235 -2.93 11.14 7.63
C ASP A 235 -2.99 10.93 6.09
N GLY A 236 -4.19 10.97 5.53
CA GLY A 236 -4.47 10.71 4.12
C GLY A 236 -3.81 11.70 3.16
N SER A 237 -3.37 11.18 2.02
CA SER A 237 -2.91 11.96 0.86
C SER A 237 -2.74 11.03 -0.34
N PHE A 238 -2.74 11.60 -1.53
CA PHE A 238 -2.36 10.92 -2.77
C PHE A 238 -1.01 11.42 -3.28
N ASP A 239 -0.37 10.70 -4.22
CA ASP A 239 0.86 11.17 -4.84
C ASP A 239 0.58 12.38 -5.74
N CYS A 240 1.04 13.54 -5.28
CA CYS A 240 0.90 14.81 -5.99
C CYS A 240 2.16 15.20 -6.78
N GLN A 241 3.16 14.32 -6.92
CA GLN A 241 4.41 14.63 -7.62
C GLN A 241 4.20 15.03 -9.10
N GLY A 242 3.11 14.60 -9.72
CA GLY A 242 2.74 14.98 -11.07
C GLY A 242 2.27 16.44 -11.20
N ASN A 243 1.78 17.06 -10.12
CA ASN A 243 1.39 18.47 -10.09
C ASN A 243 1.46 19.02 -8.64
N PRO A 244 2.67 19.26 -8.11
CA PRO A 244 2.86 19.64 -6.71
C PRO A 244 2.35 21.06 -6.38
N GLY A 245 2.11 21.91 -7.39
CA GLY A 245 1.59 23.26 -7.22
C GLY A 245 0.09 23.31 -6.91
N GLU A 246 -0.66 22.26 -7.28
CA GLU A 246 -2.10 22.12 -7.09
C GLU A 246 -2.47 21.08 -6.01
N GLN A 247 -1.54 20.82 -5.09
CA GLN A 247 -1.68 19.76 -4.09
C GLN A 247 -2.98 19.88 -3.27
N GLU A 248 -3.35 21.08 -2.81
CA GLU A 248 -4.57 21.31 -2.03
C GLU A 248 -5.82 20.85 -2.77
N THR A 249 -6.00 21.30 -4.01
CA THR A 249 -7.14 20.95 -4.85
C THR A 249 -7.20 19.44 -5.10
N LEU A 250 -6.06 18.80 -5.39
CA LEU A 250 -5.98 17.36 -5.67
C LEU A 250 -6.42 16.47 -4.49
N VAL A 251 -6.15 16.88 -3.25
CA VAL A 251 -6.51 16.10 -2.05
C VAL A 251 -7.77 16.59 -1.35
N SER A 252 -8.37 17.68 -1.83
CA SER A 252 -9.47 18.35 -1.11
C SER A 252 -10.71 17.49 -0.90
N SER A 253 -11.08 16.62 -1.86
CA SER A 253 -12.18 15.65 -1.67
C SER A 253 -11.87 14.64 -0.57
N LEU A 254 -10.61 14.21 -0.44
CA LEU A 254 -10.18 13.29 0.61
C LEU A 254 -10.27 13.95 1.98
N HIS A 255 -9.67 15.14 2.15
CA HIS A 255 -9.73 15.88 3.40
C HIS A 255 -11.18 16.19 3.81
N TYR A 256 -12.04 16.53 2.85
CA TYR A 256 -13.47 16.71 3.11
C TYR A 256 -14.11 15.43 3.67
N CYS A 257 -13.85 14.27 3.05
CA CYS A 257 -14.38 12.99 3.52
C CYS A 257 -13.81 12.60 4.90
N GLU A 258 -12.53 12.85 5.17
CA GLU A 258 -11.92 12.64 6.49
C GLU A 258 -12.57 13.54 7.56
N VAL A 259 -12.77 14.83 7.26
CA VAL A 259 -13.44 15.78 8.16
C VAL A 259 -14.89 15.37 8.44
N VAL A 260 -15.67 15.05 7.40
CA VAL A 260 -17.07 14.61 7.59
C VAL A 260 -17.12 13.31 8.38
N THR A 261 -16.23 12.36 8.11
CA THR A 261 -16.14 11.11 8.86
C THR A 261 -15.80 11.38 10.33
N ALA A 262 -14.82 12.24 10.60
CA ALA A 262 -14.44 12.62 11.95
C ALA A 262 -15.59 13.30 12.71
N LEU A 263 -16.22 14.31 12.12
CA LEU A 263 -17.35 15.03 12.71
C LEU A 263 -18.59 14.14 12.92
N THR A 264 -18.72 13.07 12.14
CA THR A 264 -19.83 12.11 12.26
C THR A 264 -19.61 11.08 13.39
N THR A 265 -18.35 10.73 13.67
CA THR A 265 -18.00 9.58 14.53
C THR A 265 -17.31 9.96 15.83
N LEU A 266 -16.75 11.17 15.94
CA LEU A 266 -16.07 11.67 17.14
C LEU A 266 -17.07 11.96 18.26
N GLY A 267 -16.72 11.53 19.48
CA GLY A 267 -17.46 11.85 20.69
C GLY A 267 -17.30 13.31 21.11
N ASN A 268 -18.28 13.82 21.86
CA ASN A 268 -18.20 15.14 22.48
C ASN A 268 -16.93 15.26 23.33
N GLY A 269 -16.27 16.42 23.28
CA GLY A 269 -15.01 16.66 23.97
C GLY A 269 -13.79 15.97 23.36
N GLY A 270 -13.97 15.13 22.33
CA GLY A 270 -12.88 14.42 21.66
C GLY A 270 -11.94 15.33 20.86
N SER A 271 -10.81 14.77 20.43
CA SER A 271 -9.78 15.45 19.66
C SER A 271 -9.66 14.89 18.24
N PHE A 272 -9.30 15.74 17.30
CA PHE A 272 -9.08 15.37 15.90
C PHE A 272 -7.76 15.94 15.40
N VAL A 273 -6.94 15.10 14.77
CA VAL A 273 -5.68 15.48 14.12
C VAL A 273 -5.80 15.19 12.63
N LEU A 274 -5.70 16.23 11.81
CA LEU A 274 -5.82 16.14 10.36
C LEU A 274 -4.54 16.65 9.71
N LYS A 275 -3.92 15.83 8.87
CA LYS A 275 -2.89 16.32 7.97
C LYS A 275 -3.49 17.23 6.91
N MET A 276 -2.84 18.35 6.67
CA MET A 276 -3.13 19.27 5.58
C MET A 276 -1.80 19.67 4.91
N PHE A 277 -1.89 20.46 3.85
CA PHE A 277 -0.73 21.01 3.16
C PHE A 277 -0.67 22.52 3.33
N THR A 278 -0.48 23.26 2.24
CA THR A 278 -0.85 24.67 2.27
C THR A 278 -2.35 24.81 2.56
N LEU A 279 -2.77 26.01 2.92
CA LEU A 279 -4.14 26.33 3.29
C LEU A 279 -4.62 27.57 2.53
N PHE A 280 -4.28 27.68 1.24
CA PHE A 280 -4.53 28.86 0.44
C PHE A 280 -5.84 28.76 -0.36
N GLU A 281 -6.26 27.55 -0.71
CA GLU A 281 -7.42 27.33 -1.55
C GLU A 281 -8.73 27.48 -0.79
N HIS A 282 -9.78 27.92 -1.48
CA HIS A 282 -11.10 28.11 -0.86
C HIS A 282 -11.66 26.83 -0.22
N CYS A 283 -11.32 25.65 -0.74
CA CYS A 283 -11.68 24.38 -0.12
C CYS A 283 -11.02 24.21 1.27
N SER A 284 -9.73 24.53 1.40
CA SER A 284 -9.00 24.52 2.68
C SER A 284 -9.51 25.59 3.64
N ILE A 285 -9.74 26.83 3.17
CA ILE A 285 -10.31 27.93 3.97
C ILE A 285 -11.64 27.50 4.59
N ASN A 286 -12.52 26.90 3.78
CA ASN A 286 -13.82 26.40 4.22
C ASN A 286 -13.72 25.32 5.30
N LEU A 287 -12.82 24.34 5.13
CA LEU A 287 -12.59 23.30 6.15
C LEU A 287 -12.03 23.91 7.43
N MET A 288 -11.09 24.85 7.34
CA MET A 288 -10.54 25.53 8.52
C MET A 288 -11.60 26.35 9.26
N TYR A 289 -12.52 26.99 8.55
CA TYR A 289 -13.64 27.71 9.16
C TYR A 289 -14.61 26.76 9.86
N LEU A 290 -14.99 25.66 9.19
CA LEU A 290 -15.83 24.61 9.76
C LEU A 290 -15.23 24.05 11.06
N LEU A 291 -13.94 23.70 11.05
CA LEU A 291 -13.25 23.15 12.22
C LEU A 291 -13.19 24.17 13.37
N ASN A 292 -12.93 25.44 13.07
CA ASN A 292 -12.96 26.51 14.08
C ASN A 292 -14.36 26.70 14.69
N CYS A 293 -15.42 26.49 13.93
CA CYS A 293 -16.78 26.53 14.46
C CYS A 293 -17.12 25.27 15.28
N SER A 294 -16.54 24.12 14.94
CA SER A 294 -16.92 22.79 15.46
C SER A 294 -16.17 22.34 16.71
N PHE A 295 -14.97 22.87 16.95
CA PHE A 295 -14.13 22.54 18.11
C PHE A 295 -13.98 23.74 19.02
N GLU A 296 -13.49 23.58 20.25
CA GLU A 296 -13.17 24.73 21.12
C GLU A 296 -11.83 25.36 20.74
N GLN A 297 -10.82 24.55 20.44
CA GLN A 297 -9.48 25.02 20.09
C GLN A 297 -9.03 24.37 18.78
N VAL A 298 -8.43 25.18 17.90
CA VAL A 298 -7.87 24.73 16.63
C VAL A 298 -6.48 25.33 16.47
N HIS A 299 -5.53 24.46 16.17
CA HIS A 299 -4.12 24.82 15.95
C HIS A 299 -3.66 24.29 14.60
N VAL A 300 -2.70 24.96 13.98
CA VAL A 300 -1.93 24.44 12.84
C VAL A 300 -0.51 24.27 13.32
N PHE A 301 0.04 23.07 13.17
CA PHE A 301 1.33 22.69 13.70
C PHE A 301 2.19 22.06 12.61
N LYS A 302 3.45 22.48 12.51
CA LYS A 302 4.45 21.82 11.65
C LYS A 302 5.50 21.15 12.53
N PRO A 303 5.38 19.83 12.81
CA PRO A 303 6.38 19.09 13.57
C PRO A 303 7.80 19.31 13.02
N ALA A 304 8.79 19.40 13.89
CA ALA A 304 10.19 19.55 13.50
C ALA A 304 10.68 18.37 12.65
N THR A 305 10.15 17.18 12.93
CA THR A 305 10.47 15.95 12.19
C THR A 305 9.69 15.82 10.88
N SER A 306 8.79 16.73 10.53
CA SER A 306 8.27 16.84 9.15
C SER A 306 9.30 17.49 8.24
N LYS A 307 9.30 17.16 6.93
CA LYS A 307 10.29 17.71 5.99
C LYS A 307 10.11 19.22 5.91
N ALA A 308 11.10 19.99 6.32
CA ALA A 308 10.93 21.44 6.50
C ALA A 308 10.53 22.18 5.21
N GLY A 309 11.03 21.74 4.03
CA GLY A 309 10.70 22.34 2.74
C GLY A 309 9.38 21.87 2.10
N ASN A 310 8.65 20.92 2.69
CA ASN A 310 7.34 20.50 2.18
C ASN A 310 6.21 21.37 2.73
N SER A 311 5.05 21.28 2.11
CA SER A 311 3.86 22.02 2.51
C SER A 311 3.08 21.35 3.65
N GLU A 312 3.48 20.16 4.10
CA GLU A 312 2.74 19.39 5.11
C GLU A 312 2.71 20.11 6.47
N VAL A 313 1.52 20.21 7.03
CA VAL A 313 1.18 20.69 8.39
C VAL A 313 0.09 19.80 8.98
N TYR A 314 -0.16 19.91 10.28
CA TYR A 314 -1.23 19.19 10.96
C TYR A 314 -2.16 20.19 11.64
N VAL A 315 -3.45 20.06 11.34
CA VAL A 315 -4.52 20.76 12.05
C VAL A 315 -4.87 19.92 13.28
N VAL A 316 -4.67 20.50 14.47
CA VAL A 316 -4.98 19.87 15.75
C VAL A 316 -6.21 20.54 16.33
N CYS A 317 -7.31 19.80 16.38
CA CYS A 317 -8.60 20.24 16.89
C CYS A 317 -8.87 19.58 18.24
N LEU A 318 -9.18 20.37 19.26
CA LEU A 318 -9.39 19.91 20.63
C LEU A 318 -10.79 20.27 21.11
N CYS A 319 -11.35 19.40 21.95
CA CYS A 319 -12.66 19.57 22.59
C CYS A 319 -13.77 19.78 21.55
N TYR A 320 -14.12 18.69 20.84
CA TYR A 320 -15.22 18.71 19.88
C TYR A 320 -16.53 19.13 20.56
N LYS A 321 -17.25 20.09 19.99
CA LYS A 321 -18.54 20.58 20.55
C LYS A 321 -19.67 19.55 20.44
N GLY A 322 -19.46 18.50 19.65
CA GLY A 322 -20.41 17.39 19.50
C GLY A 322 -21.24 17.48 18.23
N ARG A 323 -21.73 16.31 17.80
CA ARG A 323 -22.51 16.14 16.56
C ARG A 323 -23.77 17.01 16.52
N GLU A 324 -24.44 17.14 17.66
CA GLU A 324 -25.68 17.92 17.78
C GLU A 324 -25.47 19.41 17.47
N ALA A 325 -24.31 19.97 17.81
CA ALA A 325 -23.99 21.37 17.54
C ALA A 325 -23.87 21.70 16.04
N ILE A 326 -23.70 20.68 15.20
CA ILE A 326 -23.48 20.84 13.75
C ILE A 326 -24.48 20.03 12.91
N HIS A 327 -25.46 19.37 13.54
CA HIS A 327 -26.29 18.34 12.92
C HIS A 327 -27.00 18.78 11.61
N PRO A 328 -27.61 19.99 11.53
CA PRO A 328 -28.26 20.44 10.31
C PRO A 328 -27.28 20.58 9.12
N LEU A 329 -26.08 21.09 9.41
CA LEU A 329 -25.03 21.25 8.42
C LEU A 329 -24.43 19.89 8.02
N LEU A 330 -24.12 19.05 9.02
CA LEU A 330 -23.52 17.74 8.81
C LEU A 330 -24.40 16.84 7.95
N SER A 331 -25.73 16.91 8.10
CA SER A 331 -26.66 16.14 7.26
C SER A 331 -26.54 16.51 5.78
N ARG A 332 -26.43 17.80 5.46
CA ARG A 332 -26.18 18.24 4.09
C ARG A 332 -24.78 17.87 3.61
N MET A 333 -23.78 17.89 4.49
CA MET A 333 -22.43 17.43 4.15
C MET A 333 -22.41 15.93 3.80
N VAL A 334 -23.11 15.09 4.56
CA VAL A 334 -23.21 13.65 4.26
C VAL A 334 -23.94 13.39 2.94
N LEU A 335 -24.98 14.17 2.60
CA LEU A 335 -25.65 14.08 1.29
C LEU A 335 -24.72 14.41 0.13
N ASN A 336 -23.73 15.26 0.38
CA ASN A 336 -22.72 15.62 -0.57
C ASN A 336 -21.38 15.00 -0.11
N PHE A 337 -21.33 13.67 0.05
CA PHE A 337 -20.12 12.94 0.44
C PHE A 337 -19.52 12.24 -0.78
N GLY A 338 -18.22 12.42 -1.03
CA GLY A 338 -17.45 11.66 -2.00
C GLY A 338 -16.53 12.47 -2.91
N THR A 339 -16.19 11.91 -4.06
CA THR A 339 -15.14 12.45 -4.97
C THR A 339 -15.52 13.74 -5.67
N GLU A 340 -16.81 13.94 -5.99
CA GLU A 340 -17.31 15.08 -6.78
C GLU A 340 -17.53 16.37 -5.99
N MET A 341 -17.08 16.38 -4.74
CA MET A 341 -17.42 17.41 -3.77
C MET A 341 -16.73 18.75 -3.92
N THR A 342 -15.67 18.78 -4.70
CA THR A 342 -14.83 19.97 -4.92
C THR A 342 -15.37 20.89 -6.00
N ARG A 343 -16.54 20.59 -6.57
CA ARG A 343 -17.16 21.46 -7.57
C ARG A 343 -17.77 22.72 -6.96
N LYS A 344 -18.33 22.62 -5.75
CA LYS A 344 -19.02 23.72 -5.06
C LYS A 344 -18.36 24.00 -3.71
N ALA A 345 -18.30 25.28 -3.35
CA ALA A 345 -17.75 25.70 -2.08
C ALA A 345 -18.66 25.26 -0.93
N LEU A 346 -18.07 24.79 0.18
CA LEU A 346 -18.83 24.44 1.39
C LEU A 346 -19.54 25.68 1.94
N PHE A 347 -18.83 26.79 2.12
CA PHE A 347 -19.44 28.08 2.42
C PHE A 347 -19.14 29.07 1.30
N PRO A 348 -20.10 29.92 0.91
CA PRO A 348 -19.82 31.03 0.02
C PRO A 348 -18.94 32.06 0.75
N HIS A 349 -18.18 32.85 -0.01
CA HIS A 349 -17.25 33.85 0.52
C HIS A 349 -17.88 34.77 1.58
N HIS A 350 -19.09 35.28 1.32
CA HIS A 350 -19.77 36.23 2.21
C HIS A 350 -20.24 35.62 3.54
N ALA A 351 -20.28 34.29 3.64
CA ALA A 351 -20.63 33.59 4.87
C ALA A 351 -19.42 33.35 5.79
N ILE A 352 -18.21 33.69 5.33
CA ILE A 352 -16.97 33.57 6.09
C ILE A 352 -16.59 34.96 6.63
N PRO A 353 -16.55 35.16 7.97
CA PRO A 353 -16.23 36.46 8.56
C PRO A 353 -14.83 36.97 8.18
N GLU A 354 -14.70 38.28 7.93
CA GLU A 354 -13.41 38.92 7.64
C GLU A 354 -12.39 38.72 8.77
N SER A 355 -12.85 38.69 10.03
CA SER A 355 -11.99 38.45 11.20
C SER A 355 -11.37 37.05 11.16
N PHE A 356 -12.10 36.05 10.66
CA PHE A 356 -11.55 34.72 10.43
C PHE A 356 -10.56 34.73 9.26
N LEU A 357 -10.94 35.32 8.12
CA LEU A 357 -10.08 35.37 6.93
C LEU A 357 -8.73 36.02 7.23
N LYS A 358 -8.72 37.10 8.02
CA LYS A 358 -7.48 37.75 8.46
C LYS A 358 -6.62 36.85 9.35
N SER A 359 -7.21 36.20 10.36
CA SER A 359 -6.48 35.25 11.22
C SER A 359 -5.95 34.05 10.41
N HIS A 360 -6.69 33.63 9.40
CA HIS A 360 -6.29 32.56 8.50
C HIS A 360 -5.14 32.98 7.58
N GLU A 361 -5.17 34.20 7.04
CA GLU A 361 -4.07 34.79 6.27
C GLU A 361 -2.78 34.86 7.11
N GLU A 362 -2.86 35.28 8.37
CA GLU A 362 -1.72 35.30 9.30
C GLU A 362 -1.13 33.89 9.51
N CYS A 363 -1.98 32.88 9.67
CA CYS A 363 -1.57 31.47 9.73
C CYS A 363 -0.83 31.04 8.46
N CYS A 364 -1.43 31.32 7.30
CA CYS A 364 -0.88 30.99 5.99
C CYS A 364 0.47 31.67 5.74
N ALA A 365 0.58 32.96 6.02
CA ALA A 365 1.82 33.73 5.92
C ALA A 365 2.92 33.19 6.85
N PHE A 366 2.56 32.78 8.07
CA PHE A 366 3.49 32.20 9.04
C PHE A 366 4.17 30.94 8.51
N PHE A 367 3.42 29.97 8.00
CA PHE A 367 4.00 28.73 7.46
C PHE A 367 4.65 28.93 6.08
N HIS A 368 4.09 29.82 5.26
CA HIS A 368 4.68 30.23 3.98
C HIS A 368 6.12 30.72 4.17
N LYS A 369 6.35 31.63 5.13
CA LYS A 369 7.68 32.17 5.46
C LYS A 369 8.70 31.06 5.75
N TYR A 370 8.39 30.17 6.68
CA TYR A 370 9.30 29.07 7.05
C TYR A 370 9.61 28.13 5.88
N GLN A 371 8.60 27.84 5.04
CA GLN A 371 8.80 26.98 3.88
C GLN A 371 9.70 27.65 2.85
N LEU A 372 9.46 28.92 2.53
CA LEU A 372 10.24 29.68 1.56
C LEU A 372 11.69 29.80 2.00
N GLU A 373 11.95 30.19 3.26
CA GLU A 373 13.29 30.27 3.83
C GLU A 373 14.02 28.93 3.75
N THR A 374 13.32 27.82 4.04
CA THR A 374 13.91 26.48 3.98
C THR A 374 14.26 26.06 2.54
N ILE A 375 13.37 26.29 1.57
CA ILE A 375 13.64 25.90 0.18
C ILE A 375 14.79 26.73 -0.38
N SER A 376 14.76 28.04 -0.18
CA SER A 376 15.81 28.97 -0.64
C SER A 376 17.17 28.63 -0.04
N GLU A 377 17.25 28.35 1.27
CA GLU A 377 18.50 27.95 1.91
C GLU A 377 19.01 26.60 1.38
N ASN A 378 18.12 25.63 1.14
CA ASN A 378 18.52 24.37 0.53
C ASN A 378 19.05 24.55 -0.89
N ILE A 379 18.46 25.44 -1.69
CA ILE A 379 18.94 25.75 -3.04
C ILE A 379 20.35 26.36 -2.96
N ARG A 380 20.53 27.39 -2.11
CA ARG A 380 21.83 28.04 -1.89
C ARG A 380 22.91 27.03 -1.48
N LEU A 381 22.60 26.18 -0.50
CA LEU A 381 23.52 25.15 -0.02
C LEU A 381 23.78 24.06 -1.06
N PHE A 382 22.83 23.78 -1.95
CA PHE A 382 23.03 22.78 -3.00
C PHE A 382 24.06 23.25 -4.03
N GLU A 383 24.09 24.56 -4.32
CA GLU A 383 25.06 25.16 -5.24
C GLU A 383 26.46 25.24 -4.64
N CYS A 384 26.56 25.60 -3.35
CA CYS A 384 27.85 25.70 -2.67
C CYS A 384 27.68 25.42 -1.17
N MET A 385 28.16 24.25 -0.72
CA MET A 385 28.24 23.90 0.70
C MET A 385 29.68 23.59 1.12
N GLY A 386 30.26 24.46 1.94
CA GLY A 386 31.61 24.30 2.48
C GLY A 386 31.69 23.33 3.66
N LYS A 387 32.91 22.93 4.04
CA LYS A 387 33.15 22.07 5.22
C LYS A 387 32.67 22.70 6.53
N GLU A 388 32.78 24.03 6.66
CA GLU A 388 32.31 24.76 7.85
C GLU A 388 30.78 24.72 7.99
N GLU A 389 30.05 24.91 6.89
CA GLU A 389 28.59 24.78 6.87
C GLU A 389 28.15 23.35 7.19
N GLN A 390 28.83 22.34 6.63
CA GLN A 390 28.58 20.94 6.98
C GLN A 390 28.80 20.67 8.48
N ALA A 391 29.83 21.25 9.09
CA ALA A 391 30.09 21.13 10.52
C ALA A 391 29.00 21.82 11.35
N LYS A 392 28.59 23.04 10.97
CA LYS A 392 27.50 23.79 11.61
C LYS A 392 26.18 23.02 11.55
N LEU A 393 25.81 22.49 10.38
CA LEU A 393 24.61 21.67 10.19
C LEU A 393 24.68 20.39 11.04
N ASN A 394 25.83 19.72 11.11
CA ASN A 394 25.98 18.56 11.97
C ASN A 394 25.81 18.89 13.46
N ASN A 395 26.30 20.05 13.90
CA ASN A 395 26.13 20.54 15.26
C ASN A 395 24.64 20.78 15.58
N LEU A 396 23.92 21.48 14.69
CA LEU A 396 22.47 21.67 14.77
C LEU A 396 21.72 20.33 14.83
N ARG A 397 22.10 19.37 13.98
CA ARG A 397 21.46 18.05 13.94
C ARG A 397 21.68 17.23 15.21
N ASN A 398 22.84 17.36 15.86
CA ASN A 398 23.10 16.72 17.15
C ASN A 398 22.29 17.41 18.27
N CYS A 399 22.25 18.74 18.28
CA CYS A 399 21.43 19.51 19.22
C CYS A 399 19.94 19.16 19.09
N ALA A 400 19.43 19.03 17.85
CA ALA A 400 18.04 18.64 17.60
C ALA A 400 17.69 17.28 18.19
N VAL A 401 18.61 16.29 18.13
CA VAL A 401 18.42 14.98 18.77
C VAL A 401 18.33 15.13 20.28
N GLN A 402 19.28 15.82 20.90
CA GLN A 402 19.28 16.03 22.35
C GLN A 402 18.02 16.76 22.81
N TYR A 403 17.67 17.86 22.12
CA TYR A 403 16.49 18.66 22.41
C TYR A 403 15.20 17.83 22.28
N PHE A 404 15.05 17.04 21.22
CA PHE A 404 13.90 16.15 21.02
C PHE A 404 13.73 15.16 22.16
N MET A 405 14.81 14.45 22.51
CA MET A 405 14.81 13.44 23.57
C MET A 405 14.50 14.05 24.94
N GLN A 406 15.02 15.25 25.22
CA GLN A 406 14.79 15.97 26.49
C GLN A 406 13.38 16.56 26.57
N LYS A 407 12.94 17.29 25.53
CA LYS A 407 11.64 17.96 25.49
C LYS A 407 10.49 16.96 25.64
N PHE A 408 10.58 15.82 24.96
CA PHE A 408 9.51 14.82 24.94
C PHE A 408 9.73 13.63 25.87
N GLN A 409 10.82 13.64 26.65
CA GLN A 409 11.13 12.63 27.67
C GLN A 409 10.98 11.18 27.19
N LEU A 410 11.42 10.90 25.95
CA LEU A 410 11.22 9.60 25.32
C LEU A 410 11.95 8.48 26.07
N LYS A 411 11.19 7.44 26.43
CA LYS A 411 11.68 6.27 27.15
C LYS A 411 11.69 5.04 26.24
N PRO A 412 12.71 4.15 26.36
CA PRO A 412 12.74 2.89 25.65
C PRO A 412 11.51 2.03 25.93
N LEU A 413 10.97 1.39 24.90
CA LEU A 413 9.83 0.47 25.03
C LEU A 413 10.29 -0.98 24.86
N CYS A 414 9.92 -1.82 25.84
CA CYS A 414 10.15 -3.26 25.74
C CYS A 414 9.31 -3.86 24.60
N ARG A 415 9.88 -4.82 23.87
CA ARG A 415 9.18 -5.53 22.77
C ARG A 415 7.88 -6.21 23.20
N ASN A 416 7.75 -6.59 24.48
CA ASN A 416 6.49 -7.14 25.01
C ASN A 416 5.32 -6.15 25.00
N ASN A 417 5.62 -4.85 24.92
CA ASN A 417 4.65 -3.77 24.86
C ASN A 417 4.40 -3.27 23.44
N TRP A 418 5.07 -3.85 22.43
CA TRP A 418 4.75 -3.60 21.03
C TRP A 418 3.37 -4.20 20.69
N LEU A 419 2.72 -3.64 19.68
CA LEU A 419 1.49 -4.17 19.12
C LEU A 419 1.76 -5.54 18.47
N VAL A 420 2.87 -5.64 17.72
CA VAL A 420 3.30 -6.87 17.04
C VAL A 420 4.34 -7.62 17.87
N LYS A 421 3.88 -8.62 18.64
CA LYS A 421 4.74 -9.44 19.52
C LYS A 421 5.65 -10.41 18.74
N LYS A 422 5.10 -11.03 17.70
CA LYS A 422 5.80 -11.94 16.78
C LYS A 422 5.67 -11.36 15.38
N SER A 423 6.77 -10.90 14.79
CA SER A 423 6.78 -10.51 13.39
C SER A 423 6.68 -11.78 12.56
N ASN A 424 5.52 -12.03 11.94
CA ASN A 424 5.46 -13.04 10.90
C ASN A 424 6.38 -12.57 9.75
N ILE A 425 7.41 -13.36 9.46
CA ILE A 425 8.30 -13.13 8.32
C ILE A 425 7.45 -13.48 7.09
N GLY A 426 6.93 -12.47 6.40
CA GLY A 426 6.05 -12.71 5.26
C GLY A 426 5.22 -11.51 4.77
N CYS A 427 5.56 -10.26 5.05
CA CYS A 427 4.78 -9.12 4.52
C CYS A 427 5.66 -7.89 4.37
N SER A 428 5.73 -7.34 3.14
CA SER A 428 6.53 -6.18 2.68
C SER A 428 8.01 -6.10 3.14
N THR A 429 8.51 -7.13 3.82
CA THR A 429 9.88 -7.28 4.35
C THR A 429 10.71 -8.27 3.57
N ASN A 430 10.25 -8.78 2.42
CA ASN A 430 11.12 -9.60 1.58
C ASN A 430 12.18 -8.69 0.95
N THR A 431 13.28 -8.52 1.69
CA THR A 431 14.41 -7.66 1.33
C THR A 431 15.10 -8.12 0.05
N LYS A 432 14.88 -9.37 -0.39
CA LYS A 432 15.30 -9.86 -1.71
C LYS A 432 14.75 -9.01 -2.85
N TRP A 433 13.53 -8.48 -2.71
CA TRP A 433 12.79 -7.82 -3.80
C TRP A 433 12.50 -6.33 -3.53
N PHE A 434 12.46 -5.88 -2.27
CA PHE A 434 12.29 -4.46 -1.90
C PHE A 434 13.49 -3.56 -2.22
N GLY A 435 14.61 -4.13 -2.69
CA GLY A 435 15.82 -3.39 -3.08
C GLY A 435 15.74 -2.62 -4.40
N GLN A 436 14.67 -2.82 -5.19
CA GLN A 436 14.46 -2.19 -6.50
C GLN A 436 13.27 -1.23 -6.50
N ARG A 437 13.09 -0.41 -5.45
CA ARG A 437 12.30 0.83 -5.65
C ARG A 437 12.97 1.64 -6.76
N ASN A 438 12.19 1.95 -7.79
CA ASN A 438 12.60 2.61 -9.03
C ASN A 438 13.81 3.55 -8.87
N LYS A 439 14.95 3.09 -9.38
CA LYS A 439 16.15 3.87 -9.70
C LYS A 439 15.92 4.77 -10.93
N TYR A 440 14.76 5.40 -11.06
CA TYR A 440 14.55 6.43 -12.09
C TYR A 440 15.00 7.78 -11.52
N PHE A 441 16.32 7.98 -11.59
CA PHE A 441 17.09 9.15 -11.16
C PHE A 441 16.87 10.35 -12.09
N LYS A 442 15.62 10.82 -12.20
CA LYS A 442 15.23 11.84 -13.19
C LYS A 442 14.66 13.11 -12.54
N THR A 443 14.88 14.24 -13.19
CA THR A 443 14.32 15.54 -12.79
C THR A 443 12.80 15.58 -13.01
N TYR A 444 12.10 16.58 -12.44
CA TYR A 444 10.65 16.73 -12.70
C TYR A 444 10.37 16.94 -14.19
N ASN A 445 11.16 17.78 -14.84
CA ASN A 445 11.03 18.03 -16.27
C ASN A 445 11.29 16.79 -17.11
N GLU A 446 12.29 15.97 -16.76
CA GLU A 446 12.53 14.68 -17.43
C GLU A 446 11.37 13.70 -17.24
N ARG A 447 10.77 13.62 -16.04
CA ARG A 447 9.57 12.79 -15.81
C ARG A 447 8.40 13.27 -16.66
N LYS A 448 8.16 14.58 -16.73
CA LYS A 448 7.13 15.17 -17.59
C LYS A 448 7.37 14.88 -19.06
N MET A 449 8.63 14.94 -19.53
CA MET A 449 8.96 14.53 -20.89
C MET A 449 8.67 13.04 -21.13
N LEU A 450 8.92 12.15 -20.17
CA LEU A 450 8.60 10.73 -20.32
C LEU A 450 7.11 10.44 -20.35
N GLU A 451 6.32 11.19 -19.57
CA GLU A 451 4.85 11.13 -19.62
C GLU A 451 4.32 11.47 -21.02
N THR A 452 5.04 12.33 -21.77
CA THR A 452 4.68 12.67 -23.16
C THR A 452 5.14 11.64 -24.20
N LEU A 453 6.02 10.69 -23.86
CA LEU A 453 6.47 9.69 -24.82
C LEU A 453 5.39 8.64 -25.09
N SER A 454 5.23 8.27 -26.36
CA SER A 454 4.36 7.16 -26.74
C SER A 454 4.94 5.82 -26.26
N TRP A 455 4.10 4.79 -26.16
CA TRP A 455 4.53 3.42 -25.85
C TRP A 455 5.64 2.93 -26.79
N LYS A 456 5.49 3.21 -28.10
CA LYS A 456 6.47 2.85 -29.14
C LYS A 456 7.81 3.54 -28.92
N ASP A 457 7.81 4.82 -28.57
CA ASP A 457 9.04 5.55 -28.23
C ASP A 457 9.71 4.99 -26.98
N LYS A 458 8.91 4.55 -25.99
CA LYS A 458 9.46 3.96 -24.77
C LYS A 458 10.15 2.62 -25.04
N ILE A 459 9.57 1.79 -25.89
CA ILE A 459 10.16 0.52 -26.34
C ILE A 459 11.43 0.78 -27.16
N ALA A 460 11.38 1.68 -28.14
CA ALA A 460 12.51 1.99 -29.01
C ALA A 460 13.74 2.51 -28.23
N LYS A 461 13.50 3.26 -27.15
CA LYS A 461 14.54 3.75 -26.22
C LYS A 461 15.00 2.70 -25.19
N GLY A 462 14.39 1.51 -25.21
CA GLY A 462 14.79 0.37 -24.37
C GLY A 462 14.48 0.51 -22.88
N TYR A 463 13.48 1.31 -22.48
CA TYR A 463 13.22 1.58 -21.06
C TYR A 463 12.85 0.34 -20.23
N PHE A 464 12.32 -0.70 -20.88
CA PHE A 464 11.83 -1.93 -20.23
C PHE A 464 12.75 -3.13 -20.45
N ASN A 465 13.91 -2.93 -21.11
CA ASN A 465 14.78 -4.04 -21.53
C ASN A 465 15.31 -4.84 -20.35
N SER A 466 15.68 -4.20 -19.25
CA SER A 466 16.17 -4.90 -18.06
C SER A 466 15.17 -5.94 -17.57
N TRP A 467 13.90 -5.57 -17.42
CA TRP A 467 12.86 -6.50 -16.96
C TRP A 467 12.50 -7.55 -18.02
N ALA A 468 12.45 -7.13 -19.29
CA ALA A 468 12.12 -8.01 -20.41
C ALA A 468 13.22 -9.03 -20.72
N GLU A 469 14.49 -8.75 -20.41
CA GLU A 469 15.63 -9.61 -20.75
C GLU A 469 16.11 -10.44 -19.55
N GLU A 470 15.75 -10.04 -18.32
CA GLU A 470 16.05 -10.80 -17.09
C GLU A 470 15.52 -12.24 -17.09
N HIS A 471 14.40 -12.52 -17.78
CA HIS A 471 13.87 -13.87 -17.87
C HIS A 471 14.81 -14.87 -18.60
N ALA A 472 15.78 -14.36 -19.37
CA ALA A 472 16.76 -15.17 -20.10
C ALA A 472 18.02 -15.49 -19.25
N VAL A 473 18.23 -14.77 -18.14
CA VAL A 473 19.44 -14.87 -17.31
C VAL A 473 19.28 -15.90 -16.17
N TYR A 474 18.05 -16.28 -15.84
CA TYR A 474 17.73 -17.23 -14.75
C TYR A 474 16.60 -18.17 -15.17
N LEU A 475 16.76 -19.48 -14.94
CA LEU A 475 15.69 -20.47 -15.13
C LEU A 475 14.62 -20.27 -14.05
N PRO A 476 13.43 -19.74 -14.39
CA PRO A 476 12.40 -19.50 -13.39
C PRO A 476 11.82 -20.84 -12.90
N GLY A 477 11.72 -21.02 -11.58
CA GLY A 477 11.12 -22.22 -10.96
C GLY A 477 12.11 -23.27 -10.45
N GLN A 478 13.31 -23.37 -11.03
CA GLN A 478 14.26 -24.47 -10.72
C GLN A 478 14.74 -24.53 -9.24
N ASN A 479 14.61 -23.40 -8.52
CA ASN A 479 14.96 -23.28 -7.10
C ASN A 479 13.77 -22.87 -6.21
N SER A 480 12.55 -22.79 -6.74
CA SER A 480 11.35 -22.37 -6.00
C SER A 480 10.47 -23.58 -5.71
N LEU A 481 10.83 -24.32 -4.65
CA LEU A 481 10.13 -25.51 -4.20
C LEU A 481 9.30 -25.18 -2.96
N LEU A 482 8.01 -25.46 -3.02
CA LEU A 482 7.11 -25.34 -1.89
C LEU A 482 6.86 -26.74 -1.29
N GLU A 483 7.52 -27.02 -0.17
CA GLU A 483 7.35 -28.28 0.55
C GLU A 483 6.05 -28.30 1.35
N GLY A 484 5.25 -29.34 1.13
CA GLY A 484 4.02 -29.60 1.85
C GLY A 484 4.27 -29.84 3.33
N THR A 485 3.58 -29.07 4.16
CA THR A 485 3.48 -29.30 5.59
C THR A 485 2.15 -29.97 5.90
N VAL A 486 2.14 -31.03 6.71
CA VAL A 486 0.91 -31.63 7.24
C VAL A 486 0.25 -30.60 8.16
N SER A 487 -0.57 -29.76 7.56
CA SER A 487 -1.21 -28.61 8.19
C SER A 487 -2.63 -29.02 8.55
N ASN A 488 -3.03 -28.85 9.82
CA ASN A 488 -4.45 -28.94 10.15
C ASN A 488 -5.18 -27.79 9.45
N LEU A 489 -5.84 -28.10 8.34
CA LEU A 489 -6.64 -27.14 7.60
C LEU A 489 -7.93 -26.84 8.36
N GLU A 490 -7.91 -25.77 9.16
CA GLU A 490 -9.04 -25.29 9.96
C GLU A 490 -10.05 -24.52 9.09
N CYS A 491 -10.58 -25.15 8.04
CA CYS A 491 -11.50 -24.50 7.09
C CYS A 491 -12.80 -23.97 7.73
N HIS A 492 -13.18 -24.48 8.90
CA HIS A 492 -14.31 -23.98 9.68
C HIS A 492 -14.12 -22.54 10.20
N LEU A 493 -12.88 -22.01 10.20
CA LEU A 493 -12.57 -20.62 10.54
C LEU A 493 -12.51 -19.72 9.30
N TRP A 494 -12.63 -20.29 8.09
CA TRP A 494 -12.56 -19.53 6.85
C TRP A 494 -13.94 -18.99 6.49
N HIS A 495 -13.95 -17.80 5.90
CA HIS A 495 -15.15 -17.16 5.39
C HIS A 495 -14.94 -16.81 3.92
N ILE A 496 -16.01 -16.93 3.15
CA ILE A 496 -16.03 -16.50 1.76
C ILE A 496 -16.33 -15.01 1.74
N LEU A 497 -15.43 -14.23 1.13
CA LEU A 497 -15.62 -12.81 0.92
C LEU A 497 -16.07 -12.57 -0.53
N GLU A 498 -17.28 -12.08 -0.67
CA GLU A 498 -17.82 -11.59 -1.94
C GLU A 498 -17.59 -10.09 -2.07
N GLY A 499 -17.29 -9.63 -3.27
CA GLY A 499 -17.18 -8.21 -3.58
C GLY A 499 -17.50 -7.93 -5.03
N LYS A 500 -17.40 -6.66 -5.46
CA LYS A 500 -17.66 -6.31 -6.87
C LYS A 500 -16.68 -7.04 -7.78
N LYS A 501 -17.13 -7.37 -8.99
CA LYS A 501 -16.26 -7.88 -10.05
C LYS A 501 -15.07 -6.94 -10.25
N LEU A 502 -13.88 -7.51 -10.29
CA LEU A 502 -12.66 -6.73 -10.51
C LEU A 502 -12.74 -6.11 -11.92
N PRO A 503 -12.50 -4.80 -12.08
CA PRO A 503 -12.42 -4.19 -13.41
C PRO A 503 -11.07 -4.52 -14.08
N LYS A 504 -10.02 -4.67 -13.27
CA LYS A 504 -8.64 -5.06 -13.62
C LYS A 504 -7.87 -5.35 -12.34
N VAL A 505 -6.77 -6.08 -12.46
CA VAL A 505 -5.81 -6.33 -11.36
C VAL A 505 -4.70 -5.29 -11.46
N MET A 506 -4.72 -4.34 -10.53
CA MET A 506 -3.78 -3.21 -10.43
C MET A 506 -2.67 -3.46 -9.40
N CYS A 507 -2.98 -4.20 -8.34
CA CYS A 507 -2.03 -4.56 -7.30
C CYS A 507 -2.15 -6.03 -6.91
N SER A 508 -1.07 -6.57 -6.35
CA SER A 508 -1.06 -7.90 -5.75
C SER A 508 -0.03 -7.94 -4.63
N PRO A 509 -0.35 -8.50 -3.45
CA PRO A 509 0.65 -8.76 -2.41
C PRO A 509 1.62 -9.89 -2.79
N PHE A 510 1.36 -10.59 -3.90
CA PHE A 510 2.07 -11.77 -4.38
C PHE A 510 2.99 -11.48 -5.58
N CYS A 511 3.20 -10.21 -5.93
CA CYS A 511 4.03 -9.81 -7.06
C CYS A 511 4.65 -8.43 -6.83
N ASP A 512 5.77 -8.16 -7.51
CA ASP A 512 6.33 -6.82 -7.57
C ASP A 512 5.36 -5.85 -8.27
N GLY A 513 5.05 -4.74 -7.61
CA GLY A 513 4.07 -3.77 -8.09
C GLY A 513 4.49 -3.04 -9.36
N GLU A 514 5.80 -2.81 -9.57
CA GLU A 514 6.31 -2.15 -10.78
C GLU A 514 6.32 -3.10 -11.98
N ILE A 515 6.67 -4.37 -11.76
CA ILE A 515 6.57 -5.41 -12.79
C ILE A 515 5.11 -5.55 -13.26
N LEU A 516 4.16 -5.67 -12.32
CA LEU A 516 2.73 -5.80 -12.65
C LEU A 516 2.21 -4.55 -13.36
N LYS A 517 2.56 -3.35 -12.88
CA LYS A 517 2.19 -2.09 -13.52
C LYS A 517 2.69 -2.01 -14.97
N THR A 518 3.94 -2.38 -15.19
CA THR A 518 4.56 -2.34 -16.52
C THR A 518 3.93 -3.37 -17.45
N LEU A 519 3.62 -4.56 -16.94
CA LEU A 519 2.88 -5.56 -17.69
C LEU A 519 1.48 -5.05 -18.07
N ASN A 520 0.77 -4.40 -17.16
CA ASN A 520 -0.53 -3.79 -17.44
C ASN A 520 -0.44 -2.68 -18.50
N GLU A 521 0.55 -1.79 -18.43
CA GLU A 521 0.80 -0.77 -19.46
C GLU A 521 1.08 -1.43 -20.82
N ALA A 522 1.89 -2.50 -20.85
CA ALA A 522 2.20 -3.24 -22.06
C ALA A 522 0.94 -3.88 -22.68
N ILE A 523 0.12 -4.55 -21.86
CA ILE A 523 -1.15 -5.16 -22.30
C ILE A 523 -2.07 -4.08 -22.88
N GLU A 524 -2.31 -3.00 -22.14
CA GLU A 524 -3.25 -1.95 -22.53
C GLU A 524 -2.85 -1.27 -23.84
N LYS A 525 -1.55 -0.98 -24.02
CA LYS A 525 -1.05 -0.26 -25.21
C LYS A 525 -0.84 -1.15 -26.42
N SER A 526 -0.36 -2.38 -26.25
CA SER A 526 -0.09 -3.30 -27.37
C SER A 526 -1.33 -4.05 -27.85
N LEU A 527 -2.18 -4.54 -26.94
CA LEU A 527 -3.36 -5.32 -27.30
C LEU A 527 -4.59 -4.43 -27.60
N GLY A 528 -4.65 -3.22 -27.03
CA GLY A 528 -5.69 -2.24 -27.33
C GLY A 528 -5.65 -1.74 -28.78
N GLU A 529 -4.46 -1.56 -29.37
CA GLU A 529 -4.30 -1.19 -30.79
C GLU A 529 -4.61 -2.37 -31.74
N ALA A 530 -4.32 -3.61 -31.33
CA ALA A 530 -4.53 -4.82 -32.14
C ALA A 530 -6.01 -5.16 -32.42
N LEU A 531 -6.95 -4.67 -31.61
CA LEU A 531 -8.39 -4.80 -31.88
C LEU A 531 -8.88 -3.88 -33.02
N SER A 532 -8.09 -2.90 -33.45
CA SER A 532 -8.45 -1.98 -34.55
C SER A 532 -7.95 -2.42 -35.93
N VAL A 533 -7.07 -3.43 -36.00
CA VAL A 533 -6.49 -3.92 -37.26
C VAL A 533 -6.67 -5.43 -37.37
N ASN A 534 -7.75 -5.83 -38.07
CA ASN A 534 -8.04 -7.16 -38.64
C ASN A 534 -7.21 -8.37 -38.16
N SER A 535 -7.93 -9.36 -37.63
CA SER A 535 -7.54 -10.69 -37.12
C SER A 535 -6.87 -11.67 -38.10
N LYS A 536 -6.00 -11.20 -39.01
CA LYS A 536 -5.30 -12.02 -40.01
C LYS A 536 -3.79 -11.76 -40.10
N PHE A 537 -3.14 -11.31 -39.03
CA PHE A 537 -1.67 -11.28 -38.99
C PHE A 537 -1.13 -12.42 -38.13
N LYS A 538 -0.58 -13.44 -38.79
CA LYS A 538 0.39 -14.37 -38.19
C LYS A 538 1.77 -13.76 -38.45
N PRO A 539 2.47 -13.21 -37.44
CA PRO A 539 3.85 -12.79 -37.65
C PRO A 539 4.69 -14.02 -38.01
N LYS A 540 5.61 -13.88 -38.98
CA LYS A 540 6.71 -14.83 -39.15
C LYS A 540 7.65 -14.65 -37.94
N GLN A 541 7.43 -15.41 -36.88
CA GLN A 541 8.21 -15.34 -35.65
C GLN A 541 9.68 -15.66 -35.95
N GLN A 542 10.58 -14.68 -35.75
CA GLN A 542 12.00 -14.93 -35.61
C GLN A 542 12.26 -15.30 -34.15
N TYR A 543 12.85 -16.47 -33.92
CA TYR A 543 13.19 -16.96 -32.59
C TYR A 543 14.12 -15.96 -31.89
N CYS A 544 13.78 -15.56 -30.67
CA CYS A 544 14.71 -14.86 -29.80
C CYS A 544 15.84 -15.84 -29.44
N CYS A 545 17.05 -15.58 -29.96
CA CYS A 545 18.21 -16.47 -29.81
C CYS A 545 18.64 -16.69 -28.34
N SER A 546 18.20 -15.82 -27.42
CA SER A 546 18.48 -15.86 -25.99
C SER A 546 17.39 -16.51 -25.15
N CYS A 547 16.20 -16.80 -25.71
CA CYS A 547 15.18 -17.58 -25.03
C CYS A 547 15.54 -19.07 -25.10
N HIS A 548 15.85 -19.70 -23.98
CA HIS A 548 15.90 -21.16 -23.93
C HIS A 548 14.52 -21.71 -24.31
N ILE A 549 14.44 -22.56 -25.33
CA ILE A 549 13.22 -23.30 -25.65
C ILE A 549 13.08 -24.36 -24.57
N PHE A 550 12.20 -24.13 -23.60
CA PHE A 550 11.92 -25.11 -22.56
C PHE A 550 11.00 -26.19 -23.15
N SER A 551 11.53 -27.41 -23.28
CA SER A 551 10.85 -28.56 -23.87
C SER A 551 10.00 -29.30 -22.85
N GLU A 552 8.98 -30.00 -23.33
CA GLU A 552 8.13 -30.91 -22.55
C GLU A 552 8.94 -31.97 -21.78
N GLU A 553 10.11 -32.35 -22.30
CA GLU A 553 11.07 -33.26 -21.66
C GLU A 553 11.65 -32.71 -20.35
N LEU A 554 11.82 -31.39 -20.23
CA LEU A 554 12.33 -30.77 -18.99
C LEU A 554 11.29 -30.78 -17.87
N ILE A 555 10.00 -30.59 -18.21
CA ILE A 555 8.88 -30.70 -17.26
C ILE A 555 8.88 -32.09 -16.63
N PHE A 556 8.95 -33.14 -17.46
CA PHE A 556 8.98 -34.51 -16.97
C PHE A 556 10.27 -34.85 -16.24
N SER A 557 11.42 -34.31 -16.65
CA SER A 557 12.69 -34.49 -15.95
C SER A 557 12.65 -33.92 -14.52
N GLU A 558 12.06 -32.74 -14.36
CA GLU A 558 11.86 -32.09 -13.05
C GLU A 558 10.84 -32.85 -12.19
N LEU A 559 9.73 -33.29 -12.78
CA LEU A 559 8.78 -34.16 -12.09
C LEU A 559 9.44 -35.45 -11.58
N LEU A 560 10.29 -36.07 -12.40
CA LEU A 560 10.98 -37.31 -12.07
C LEU A 560 12.03 -37.14 -10.99
N SER A 561 12.75 -36.01 -10.97
CA SER A 561 13.73 -35.74 -9.92
C SER A 561 13.04 -35.62 -8.56
N LEU A 562 11.91 -34.92 -8.49
CA LEU A 562 11.09 -34.79 -7.28
C LEU A 562 10.45 -36.11 -6.86
N THR A 563 9.96 -36.89 -7.81
CA THR A 563 9.37 -38.21 -7.54
C THR A 563 10.40 -39.20 -6.97
N LYS A 564 11.65 -39.16 -7.46
CA LYS A 564 12.75 -39.96 -6.90
C LYS A 564 13.08 -39.56 -5.47
N CYS A 565 13.08 -38.27 -5.15
CA CYS A 565 13.28 -37.80 -3.77
C CYS A 565 12.23 -38.37 -2.81
N LEU A 566 10.96 -38.50 -3.25
CA LEU A 566 9.91 -39.13 -2.44
C LEU A 566 10.18 -40.62 -2.16
N GLN A 567 10.63 -41.36 -3.17
CA GLN A 567 10.91 -42.79 -3.07
C GLN A 567 12.15 -43.10 -2.20
N GLU A 568 13.08 -42.16 -2.08
CA GLU A 568 14.26 -42.29 -1.21
C GLU A 568 13.94 -42.00 0.28
N GLU A 569 12.94 -41.15 0.56
CA GLU A 569 12.50 -40.81 1.94
C GLU A 569 11.48 -41.80 2.52
N GLN A 570 10.67 -42.45 1.68
CA GLN A 570 9.63 -43.38 2.11
C GLN A 570 10.03 -44.83 1.80
N ILE A 571 9.99 -45.70 2.81
CA ILE A 571 10.06 -47.16 2.63
C ILE A 571 8.73 -47.61 2.00
N ILE A 572 8.48 -47.26 0.73
CA ILE A 572 7.35 -47.77 -0.05
C ILE A 572 7.81 -49.03 -0.78
N GLU A 573 6.98 -50.08 -0.76
CA GLU A 573 7.23 -51.29 -1.54
C GLU A 573 7.29 -50.97 -3.05
N PRO A 574 8.15 -51.62 -3.86
CA PRO A 574 8.46 -51.18 -5.23
C PRO A 574 7.35 -51.43 -6.27
N SER A 575 6.09 -51.67 -5.85
CA SER A 575 5.04 -52.24 -6.71
C SER A 575 3.94 -51.29 -7.18
N ASP A 576 3.81 -50.08 -6.63
CA ASP A 576 2.73 -49.18 -7.02
C ASP A 576 3.19 -48.18 -8.10
N GLN A 577 2.60 -48.31 -9.28
CA GLN A 577 2.83 -47.43 -10.42
C GLN A 577 2.25 -46.04 -10.10
N ILE A 578 3.12 -45.05 -9.89
CA ILE A 578 2.71 -43.67 -9.60
C ILE A 578 2.00 -43.08 -10.81
N LYS A 579 0.79 -42.57 -10.61
CA LYS A 579 -0.01 -41.93 -11.65
C LYS A 579 0.28 -40.43 -11.69
N CYS A 580 0.31 -39.88 -12.90
CA CYS A 580 0.41 -38.45 -13.15
C CYS A 580 -0.80 -37.98 -13.95
N LEU A 581 -1.62 -37.11 -13.34
CA LEU A 581 -2.76 -36.49 -14.02
C LEU A 581 -2.31 -35.20 -14.70
N LEU A 582 -2.57 -35.09 -16.00
CA LEU A 582 -2.19 -33.95 -16.82
C LEU A 582 -3.44 -33.21 -17.28
N VAL A 583 -3.57 -31.92 -16.95
CA VAL A 583 -4.74 -31.11 -17.30
C VAL A 583 -4.48 -30.28 -18.56
N GLY A 584 -5.30 -30.45 -19.60
CA GLY A 584 -5.38 -29.50 -20.72
C GLY A 584 -4.15 -29.40 -21.66
N LEU A 585 -3.17 -30.31 -21.55
CA LEU A 585 -1.92 -30.29 -22.31
C LEU A 585 -1.74 -31.57 -23.16
N PRO A 586 -2.50 -31.75 -24.25
CA PRO A 586 -2.50 -33.01 -25.01
C PRO A 586 -1.15 -33.35 -25.67
N THR A 587 -0.29 -32.37 -25.96
CA THR A 587 1.01 -32.59 -26.62
C THR A 587 2.01 -33.34 -25.74
N LEU A 588 1.92 -33.16 -24.41
CA LEU A 588 2.76 -33.84 -23.41
C LEU A 588 2.42 -35.34 -23.26
N CYS A 589 1.28 -35.82 -23.76
CA CYS A 589 0.91 -37.24 -23.70
C CYS A 589 1.62 -38.10 -24.75
N ASP A 590 2.08 -37.52 -25.86
CA ASP A 590 2.68 -38.28 -26.98
C ASP A 590 4.19 -38.56 -26.80
N VAL A 591 4.79 -38.06 -25.72
CA VAL A 591 6.21 -38.28 -25.42
C VAL A 591 6.41 -39.71 -24.91
N LYS A 592 6.92 -40.59 -25.77
CA LYS A 592 7.36 -41.95 -25.41
C LYS A 592 8.53 -41.90 -24.43
N MET A 593 8.23 -41.75 -23.14
CA MET A 593 9.23 -41.78 -22.07
C MET A 593 9.50 -43.23 -21.64
N HIS A 594 10.78 -43.60 -21.47
CA HIS A 594 11.22 -44.87 -20.89
C HIS A 594 11.06 -44.89 -19.34
N VAL A 595 9.90 -44.48 -18.83
CA VAL A 595 9.70 -44.07 -17.43
C VAL A 595 8.53 -44.83 -16.79
N PRO A 596 8.59 -45.21 -15.50
CA PRO A 596 7.53 -45.96 -14.81
C PRO A 596 6.40 -45.03 -14.28
N LEU A 597 5.88 -44.12 -15.11
CA LEU A 597 4.81 -43.18 -14.72
C LEU A 597 3.59 -43.40 -15.63
N ASP A 598 2.41 -43.63 -15.06
CA ASP A 598 1.16 -43.71 -15.83
C ASP A 598 0.58 -42.30 -16.02
N VAL A 599 0.61 -41.77 -17.25
CA VAL A 599 0.15 -40.40 -17.54
C VAL A 599 -1.28 -40.44 -18.06
N GLN A 600 -2.21 -39.83 -17.33
CA GLN A 600 -3.61 -39.72 -17.73
C GLN A 600 -3.96 -38.27 -18.08
N LEU A 601 -4.47 -38.05 -19.28
CA LEU A 601 -4.98 -36.74 -19.71
C LEU A 601 -6.38 -36.49 -19.15
N LEU A 602 -6.55 -35.37 -18.46
CA LEU A 602 -7.86 -34.78 -18.18
C LEU A 602 -8.13 -33.69 -19.22
N GLU A 603 -9.13 -33.92 -20.07
CA GLU A 603 -9.53 -32.95 -21.09
C GLU A 603 -10.09 -31.69 -20.42
N SER A 604 -9.37 -30.58 -20.59
CA SER A 604 -9.79 -29.25 -20.15
C SER A 604 -9.22 -28.19 -21.10
N ALA A 605 -9.50 -28.34 -22.40
CA ALA A 605 -8.99 -27.45 -23.44
C ALA A 605 -9.37 -25.97 -23.19
N GLU A 606 -10.47 -25.72 -22.48
CA GLU A 606 -10.97 -24.38 -22.14
C GLU A 606 -10.00 -23.58 -21.27
N LEU A 607 -9.28 -24.21 -20.32
CA LEU A 607 -8.29 -23.51 -19.49
C LEU A 607 -7.15 -22.90 -20.32
N MET A 608 -6.81 -23.52 -21.44
CA MET A 608 -5.76 -23.09 -22.37
C MET A 608 -6.25 -22.06 -23.41
N THR A 609 -7.53 -21.67 -23.35
CA THR A 609 -8.11 -20.61 -24.20
C THR A 609 -7.93 -19.23 -23.60
N TYR A 610 -7.74 -19.12 -22.29
CA TYR A 610 -7.50 -17.86 -21.61
C TYR A 610 -6.12 -17.30 -21.99
N SER A 611 -6.09 -15.99 -22.24
CA SER A 611 -4.88 -15.25 -22.60
C SER A 611 -4.61 -14.15 -21.59
N CYS A 612 -3.39 -13.61 -21.65
CA CYS A 612 -3.02 -12.44 -20.87
C CYS A 612 -4.00 -11.27 -21.10
N SER A 613 -4.56 -10.72 -20.03
CA SER A 613 -5.51 -9.61 -20.03
C SER A 613 -5.28 -8.73 -18.80
N LEU A 614 -5.93 -7.56 -18.70
CA LEU A 614 -5.85 -6.73 -17.49
C LEU A 614 -6.50 -7.37 -16.26
N LEU A 615 -7.31 -8.41 -16.43
CA LEU A 615 -7.84 -9.20 -15.32
C LEU A 615 -6.85 -10.26 -14.85
N HIS A 616 -5.89 -10.68 -15.69
CA HIS A 616 -5.02 -11.82 -15.42
C HIS A 616 -5.84 -13.03 -14.92
N ASP A 617 -5.55 -13.56 -13.74
CA ASP A 617 -6.30 -14.64 -13.09
C ASP A 617 -7.53 -14.18 -12.26
N GLY A 618 -7.89 -12.90 -12.34
CA GLY A 618 -9.04 -12.30 -11.68
C GLY A 618 -10.36 -12.40 -12.42
N ASP A 619 -10.40 -13.08 -13.58
CA ASP A 619 -11.63 -13.38 -14.31
C ASP A 619 -12.44 -14.46 -13.56
N PRO A 620 -13.70 -14.20 -13.15
CA PRO A 620 -14.54 -15.17 -12.46
C PRO A 620 -14.74 -16.49 -13.21
N SER A 621 -14.77 -16.43 -14.55
CA SER A 621 -14.96 -17.61 -15.41
C SER A 621 -13.73 -18.50 -15.38
N TYR A 622 -12.54 -17.90 -15.39
CA TYR A 622 -11.27 -18.60 -15.21
C TYR A 622 -11.18 -19.23 -13.82
N GLN A 623 -11.52 -18.47 -12.78
CA GLN A 623 -11.50 -18.94 -11.38
C GLN A 623 -12.42 -20.14 -11.15
N HIS A 624 -13.65 -20.09 -11.66
CA HIS A 624 -14.60 -21.19 -11.61
C HIS A 624 -14.06 -22.42 -12.36
N LEU A 625 -13.64 -22.24 -13.62
CA LEU A 625 -13.13 -23.35 -14.43
C LEU A 625 -11.91 -24.01 -13.80
N PHE A 626 -10.98 -23.22 -13.25
CA PHE A 626 -9.79 -23.75 -12.59
C PHE A 626 -10.14 -24.54 -11.33
N LEU A 627 -11.03 -24.02 -10.48
CA LEU A 627 -11.48 -24.72 -9.28
C LEU A 627 -12.23 -26.00 -9.62
N ASP A 628 -13.10 -25.97 -10.63
CA ASP A 628 -13.84 -27.13 -11.10
C ASP A 628 -12.89 -28.23 -11.59
N CYS A 629 -11.91 -27.88 -12.43
CA CYS A 629 -10.87 -28.81 -12.88
C CYS A 629 -10.04 -29.37 -11.71
N LEU A 630 -9.72 -28.53 -10.72
CA LEU A 630 -8.99 -28.97 -9.53
C LEU A 630 -9.81 -29.99 -8.71
N LEU A 631 -11.10 -29.73 -8.47
CA LEU A 631 -11.98 -30.65 -7.75
C LEU A 631 -12.09 -32.00 -8.45
N HIS A 632 -12.30 -32.01 -9.77
CA HIS A 632 -12.33 -33.24 -10.57
C HIS A 632 -11.00 -33.98 -10.56
N SER A 633 -9.88 -33.26 -10.57
CA SER A 633 -8.53 -33.84 -10.50
C SER A 633 -8.29 -34.51 -9.17
N LEU A 634 -8.59 -33.83 -8.06
CA LEU A 634 -8.37 -34.33 -6.70
C LEU A 634 -9.16 -35.62 -6.41
N GLN A 635 -10.34 -35.81 -7.02
CA GLN A 635 -11.13 -37.05 -6.89
C GLN A 635 -10.49 -38.26 -7.58
N GLN A 636 -9.60 -38.05 -8.55
CA GLN A 636 -8.97 -39.10 -9.36
C GLN A 636 -7.56 -39.49 -8.90
N LEU A 637 -7.03 -38.80 -7.90
CA LEU A 637 -5.67 -38.98 -7.38
C LEU A 637 -5.69 -39.89 -6.15
N HIS A 638 -4.72 -40.79 -6.10
CA HIS A 638 -4.40 -41.63 -4.93
C HIS A 638 -3.14 -41.10 -4.25
N THR A 639 -2.89 -41.57 -3.02
CA THR A 639 -1.70 -41.15 -2.27
C THR A 639 -0.42 -41.46 -3.04
N GLY A 640 0.45 -40.45 -3.20
CA GLY A 640 1.69 -40.56 -3.99
C GLY A 640 1.58 -40.04 -5.42
N ASP A 641 0.36 -39.89 -5.96
CA ASP A 641 0.16 -39.41 -7.33
C ASP A 641 0.61 -37.97 -7.53
N SER A 642 0.80 -37.59 -8.80
CA SER A 642 1.19 -36.24 -9.22
C SER A 642 0.13 -35.58 -10.09
N LEU A 643 0.11 -34.25 -10.07
CA LEU A 643 -0.79 -33.41 -10.85
C LEU A 643 0.01 -32.32 -11.58
N ILE A 644 -0.20 -32.22 -12.88
CA ILE A 644 0.34 -31.15 -13.73
C ILE A 644 -0.82 -30.26 -14.17
N LEU A 645 -0.78 -28.99 -13.78
CA LEU A 645 -1.89 -28.04 -13.96
C LEU A 645 -1.42 -26.73 -14.62
N PRO A 646 -1.92 -26.36 -15.81
CA PRO A 646 -1.60 -25.08 -16.43
C PRO A 646 -2.21 -23.93 -15.64
N ILE A 647 -1.43 -22.86 -15.43
CA ILE A 647 -1.85 -21.70 -14.65
C ILE A 647 -1.51 -20.37 -15.33
N LEU A 648 -2.45 -19.43 -15.31
CA LEU A 648 -2.29 -18.12 -15.91
C LEU A 648 -1.41 -17.21 -15.06
N SER A 649 -1.70 -17.13 -13.76
CA SER A 649 -0.93 -16.44 -12.72
C SER A 649 -1.54 -16.73 -11.33
N CYS A 650 -0.94 -16.20 -10.27
CA CYS A 650 -1.44 -16.21 -8.89
C CYS A 650 -1.43 -14.81 -8.27
N LEU A 651 -1.90 -13.81 -9.02
CA LEU A 651 -1.94 -12.41 -8.63
C LEU A 651 -3.11 -12.12 -7.68
N THR A 652 -4.25 -12.80 -7.82
CA THR A 652 -5.39 -12.63 -6.90
C THR A 652 -5.28 -13.51 -5.67
N ARG A 653 -5.87 -13.05 -4.56
CA ARG A 653 -5.95 -13.82 -3.31
C ARG A 653 -6.82 -15.06 -3.43
N PHE A 654 -7.75 -15.07 -4.39
CA PHE A 654 -8.49 -16.28 -4.76
C PHE A 654 -7.52 -17.37 -5.25
N MET A 655 -6.70 -17.07 -6.27
CA MET A 655 -5.75 -18.04 -6.82
C MET A 655 -4.66 -18.42 -5.82
N ALA A 656 -4.14 -17.46 -5.05
CA ALA A 656 -3.21 -17.76 -3.96
C ALA A 656 -3.82 -18.73 -2.92
N GLY A 657 -5.12 -18.61 -2.64
CA GLY A 657 -5.88 -19.57 -1.84
C GLY A 657 -5.85 -20.99 -2.40
N LEU A 658 -5.96 -21.15 -3.72
CA LEU A 658 -5.88 -22.47 -4.36
C LEU A 658 -4.48 -23.07 -4.29
N ILE A 659 -3.44 -22.25 -4.43
CA ILE A 659 -2.06 -22.70 -4.24
C ILE A 659 -1.81 -23.13 -2.80
N PHE A 660 -2.37 -22.42 -1.82
CA PHE A 660 -2.30 -22.85 -0.41
C PHE A 660 -2.96 -24.22 -0.18
N ILE A 661 -4.10 -24.49 -0.85
CA ILE A 661 -4.73 -25.82 -0.78
C ILE A 661 -3.81 -26.89 -1.40
N LEU A 662 -3.27 -26.65 -2.59
CA LEU A 662 -2.34 -27.57 -3.26
C LEU A 662 -1.11 -27.85 -2.40
N HIS A 663 -0.51 -26.79 -1.84
CA HIS A 663 0.60 -26.87 -0.89
C HIS A 663 0.27 -27.76 0.31
N SER A 664 -1.00 -27.77 0.74
CA SER A 664 -1.43 -28.52 1.93
C SER A 664 -1.80 -29.98 1.64
N CYS A 665 -2.02 -30.36 0.37
CA CYS A 665 -2.40 -31.72 -0.02
C CYS A 665 -1.40 -32.42 -0.94
N PHE A 666 -0.29 -31.76 -1.30
CA PHE A 666 0.83 -32.36 -2.01
C PHE A 666 2.13 -32.19 -1.22
N ARG A 667 3.02 -33.17 -1.32
CA ARG A 667 4.32 -33.12 -0.65
C ARG A 667 5.24 -32.05 -1.25
N PHE A 668 5.16 -31.82 -2.55
CA PHE A 668 5.93 -30.77 -3.22
C PHE A 668 5.05 -30.06 -4.24
N VAL A 669 5.15 -28.73 -4.29
CA VAL A 669 4.61 -27.90 -5.37
C VAL A 669 5.74 -27.07 -5.94
N THR A 670 5.95 -27.16 -7.26
CA THR A 670 6.86 -26.29 -8.01
C THR A 670 6.15 -25.77 -9.26
N PHE A 671 6.81 -24.92 -10.05
CA PHE A 671 6.31 -24.45 -11.32
C PHE A 671 7.40 -24.43 -12.38
N SER A 672 6.99 -24.56 -13.64
CA SER A 672 7.85 -24.37 -14.80
C SER A 672 7.15 -23.44 -15.79
N CYS A 673 7.93 -22.60 -16.48
CA CYS A 673 7.40 -21.70 -17.51
C CYS A 673 7.84 -22.14 -18.92
N PRO A 674 7.13 -23.08 -19.58
CA PRO A 674 7.55 -23.62 -20.87
C PRO A 674 7.57 -22.57 -21.99
N THR A 675 8.43 -22.79 -22.99
CA THR A 675 8.51 -21.94 -24.18
C THR A 675 7.58 -22.49 -25.26
N HIS A 676 6.31 -22.09 -25.24
CA HIS A 676 5.40 -22.37 -26.36
C HIS A 676 5.38 -21.22 -27.36
N SER A 677 5.41 -21.56 -28.65
CA SER A 677 5.37 -20.64 -29.81
C SER A 677 4.00 -20.02 -30.08
N GLY A 678 3.02 -20.20 -29.18
CA GLY A 678 1.66 -19.70 -29.31
C GLY A 678 1.48 -18.24 -28.82
N PRO A 679 0.47 -17.51 -29.33
CA PRO A 679 0.18 -16.15 -28.88
C PRO A 679 -0.20 -16.12 -27.40
N LEU A 680 0.35 -15.20 -26.59
CA LEU A 680 0.03 -14.79 -25.19
C LEU A 680 -0.95 -15.66 -24.37
N ARG A 681 -0.76 -16.98 -24.39
CA ARG A 681 -1.55 -17.99 -23.66
C ARG A 681 -0.81 -18.38 -22.39
N THR A 682 -1.45 -19.21 -21.57
CA THR A 682 -0.88 -19.81 -20.36
C THR A 682 0.56 -20.25 -20.56
N CYS A 683 1.50 -19.56 -19.88
CA CYS A 683 2.94 -19.75 -20.05
C CYS A 683 3.60 -20.44 -18.86
N ALA A 684 2.81 -20.84 -17.85
CA ALA A 684 3.27 -21.53 -16.66
C ALA A 684 2.44 -22.79 -16.37
N VAL A 685 3.10 -23.78 -15.78
CA VAL A 685 2.52 -25.05 -15.37
C VAL A 685 2.96 -25.34 -13.95
N LEU A 686 2.02 -25.69 -13.09
CA LEU A 686 2.28 -26.17 -11.74
C LEU A 686 2.56 -27.68 -11.77
N LEU A 687 3.58 -28.08 -11.03
CA LEU A 687 3.93 -29.49 -10.80
C LEU A 687 3.69 -29.79 -9.33
N CYS A 688 2.63 -30.55 -9.06
CA CYS A 688 2.25 -30.98 -7.72
C CYS A 688 2.60 -32.46 -7.58
N VAL A 689 3.47 -32.82 -6.65
CA VAL A 689 4.06 -34.16 -6.54
C VAL A 689 3.79 -34.77 -5.18
N GLY A 690 3.36 -36.03 -5.16
CA GLY A 690 3.14 -36.81 -3.94
C GLY A 690 1.87 -36.36 -3.21
N TYR A 691 0.71 -36.63 -3.81
CA TYR A 691 -0.59 -36.34 -3.20
C TYR A 691 -0.73 -37.01 -1.83
N GLN A 692 -1.19 -36.27 -0.83
CA GLN A 692 -1.29 -36.70 0.58
C GLN A 692 -2.74 -36.78 1.07
N ASN A 693 -3.72 -36.78 0.15
CA ASN A 693 -5.16 -36.69 0.41
C ASN A 693 -5.59 -35.29 0.91
N LEU A 694 -6.76 -34.82 0.46
CA LEU A 694 -7.38 -33.59 0.95
C LEU A 694 -8.44 -33.95 2.00
N PRO A 695 -8.42 -33.35 3.21
CA PRO A 695 -9.45 -33.62 4.21
C PRO A 695 -10.86 -33.36 3.67
N ASN A 696 -11.79 -34.30 3.88
CA ASN A 696 -13.16 -34.20 3.37
C ASN A 696 -13.89 -32.88 3.71
N PRO A 697 -13.76 -32.30 4.94
CA PRO A 697 -14.37 -31.00 5.23
C PRO A 697 -13.85 -29.87 4.33
N VAL A 698 -12.57 -29.90 3.96
CA VAL A 698 -11.97 -28.91 3.05
C VAL A 698 -12.46 -29.13 1.63
N PHE A 699 -12.56 -30.39 1.19
CA PHE A 699 -13.12 -30.72 -0.12
C PHE A 699 -14.57 -30.22 -0.25
N GLN A 700 -15.42 -30.48 0.75
CA GLN A 700 -16.79 -29.98 0.81
C GLN A 700 -16.85 -28.44 0.82
N TYR A 701 -15.96 -27.78 1.56
CA TYR A 701 -15.87 -26.32 1.54
C TYR A 701 -15.54 -25.79 0.15
N LEU A 702 -14.61 -26.40 -0.57
CA LEU A 702 -14.27 -26.02 -1.96
C LEU A 702 -15.43 -26.29 -2.93
N GLN A 703 -16.21 -27.36 -2.74
CA GLN A 703 -17.42 -27.60 -3.52
C GLN A 703 -18.44 -26.46 -3.32
N ASN A 704 -18.65 -26.01 -2.07
CA ASN A 704 -19.52 -24.88 -1.78
C ASN A 704 -19.03 -23.58 -2.43
N VAL A 705 -17.71 -23.33 -2.45
CA VAL A 705 -17.12 -22.19 -3.17
C VAL A 705 -17.39 -22.30 -4.67
N ASN A 706 -17.23 -23.49 -5.26
CA ASN A 706 -17.49 -23.73 -6.68
C ASN A 706 -18.96 -23.50 -7.06
N GLU A 707 -19.90 -23.99 -6.23
CA GLU A 707 -21.34 -23.76 -6.40
C GLU A 707 -21.69 -22.27 -6.34
N LEU A 708 -21.08 -21.52 -5.42
CA LEU A 708 -21.27 -20.08 -5.32
C LEU A 708 -20.73 -19.35 -6.56
N LEU A 709 -19.53 -19.70 -7.03
CA LEU A 709 -18.97 -19.14 -8.27
C LEU A 709 -19.90 -19.40 -9.45
N SER A 710 -20.39 -20.63 -9.60
CA SER A 710 -21.33 -21.02 -10.65
C SER A 710 -22.62 -20.19 -10.56
N THR A 711 -23.16 -20.01 -9.35
CA THR A 711 -24.37 -19.21 -9.12
C THR A 711 -24.18 -17.75 -9.53
N LEU A 712 -23.08 -17.12 -9.10
CA LEU A 712 -22.75 -15.72 -9.41
C LEU A 712 -22.50 -15.49 -10.91
N LEU A 713 -21.88 -16.46 -11.59
CA LEU A 713 -21.67 -16.44 -13.04
C LEU A 713 -23.01 -16.56 -13.79
N ASN A 714 -23.82 -17.55 -13.46
CA ASN A 714 -25.09 -17.81 -14.13
C ASN A 714 -26.11 -16.68 -13.93
N SER A 715 -26.09 -16.02 -12.77
CA SER A 715 -26.97 -14.88 -12.48
C SER A 715 -26.47 -13.56 -13.06
N ASN A 716 -25.32 -13.53 -13.75
CA ASN A 716 -24.63 -12.31 -14.18
C ASN A 716 -24.50 -11.28 -13.05
N ALA A 717 -24.24 -11.74 -11.82
CA ALA A 717 -24.15 -10.85 -10.67
C ALA A 717 -23.03 -9.81 -10.88
N PRO A 718 -23.17 -8.59 -10.33
CA PRO A 718 -22.08 -7.62 -10.29
C PRO A 718 -20.97 -8.02 -9.29
N GLN A 719 -21.18 -9.13 -8.56
CA GLN A 719 -20.28 -9.65 -7.54
C GLN A 719 -19.46 -10.84 -8.05
N GLN A 720 -18.33 -11.08 -7.40
CA GLN A 720 -17.49 -12.28 -7.52
C GLN A 720 -16.94 -12.66 -6.15
N VAL A 721 -16.48 -13.90 -6.01
CA VAL A 721 -15.71 -14.33 -4.84
C VAL A 721 -14.32 -13.70 -4.94
N LEU A 722 -13.95 -12.88 -3.97
CA LEU A 722 -12.63 -12.28 -3.91
C LEU A 722 -11.65 -13.14 -3.10
N GLN A 723 -12.14 -13.80 -2.05
CA GLN A 723 -11.32 -14.56 -1.11
C GLN A 723 -12.12 -15.71 -0.50
N PHE A 724 -11.48 -16.87 -0.32
CA PHE A 724 -12.02 -17.98 0.47
C PHE A 724 -11.05 -18.54 1.51
N VAL A 725 -9.78 -18.10 1.48
CA VAL A 725 -8.75 -18.37 2.50
C VAL A 725 -8.33 -17.03 3.13
N PRO A 726 -8.29 -16.90 4.46
CA PRO A 726 -7.90 -15.64 5.11
C PRO A 726 -6.50 -15.16 4.72
N MET A 727 -6.33 -13.84 4.55
CA MET A 727 -5.03 -13.25 4.22
C MET A 727 -3.97 -13.57 5.28
N GLU A 728 -4.33 -13.69 6.56
CA GLU A 728 -3.41 -14.08 7.63
C GLU A 728 -2.79 -15.46 7.41
N VAL A 729 -3.40 -16.31 6.59
CA VAL A 729 -2.83 -17.60 6.16
C VAL A 729 -1.96 -17.41 4.92
N LEU A 730 -2.44 -16.67 3.93
CA LEU A 730 -1.74 -16.46 2.65
C LEU A 730 -0.44 -15.65 2.76
N LEU A 731 -0.32 -14.82 3.78
CA LEU A 731 0.82 -13.92 4.01
C LEU A 731 1.95 -14.55 4.83
N LYS A 732 2.09 -15.87 4.84
CA LYS A 732 3.03 -16.58 5.72
C LYS A 732 4.03 -17.45 4.97
N GLY A 733 5.29 -17.35 5.42
CA GLY A 733 6.32 -18.36 5.19
C GLY A 733 6.63 -18.62 3.71
N ALA A 734 6.93 -19.88 3.39
CA ALA A 734 7.40 -20.30 2.06
C ALA A 734 6.35 -20.10 0.96
N LEU A 735 5.05 -20.12 1.28
CA LEU A 735 3.99 -19.90 0.30
C LEU A 735 4.13 -18.52 -0.36
N LEU A 736 4.34 -17.47 0.43
CA LEU A 736 4.45 -16.13 -0.13
C LEU A 736 5.68 -15.98 -1.03
N ASP A 737 6.83 -16.51 -0.59
CA ASP A 737 8.05 -16.50 -1.39
C ASP A 737 7.84 -17.23 -2.73
N PHE A 738 7.18 -18.40 -2.69
CA PHE A 738 6.82 -19.17 -3.88
C PHE A 738 5.91 -18.39 -4.84
N LEU A 739 4.86 -17.75 -4.32
CA LEU A 739 3.93 -16.96 -5.13
C LEU A 739 4.62 -15.76 -5.80
N TRP A 740 5.55 -15.10 -5.09
CA TRP A 740 6.37 -14.02 -5.65
C TRP A 740 7.24 -14.50 -6.80
N ASP A 741 7.95 -15.61 -6.62
CA ASP A 741 8.81 -16.19 -7.67
C ASP A 741 7.98 -16.59 -8.91
N LEU A 742 6.84 -17.25 -8.70
CA LEU A 742 5.90 -17.67 -9.75
C LEU A 742 5.39 -16.47 -10.55
N ASN A 743 4.83 -15.47 -9.87
CA ASN A 743 4.26 -14.31 -10.54
C ASN A 743 5.32 -13.46 -11.24
N ALA A 744 6.50 -13.28 -10.63
CA ALA A 744 7.61 -12.56 -11.27
C ALA A 744 8.08 -13.27 -12.54
N ALA A 745 8.16 -14.60 -12.53
CA ALA A 745 8.51 -15.40 -13.69
C ALA A 745 7.51 -15.22 -14.84
N ILE A 746 6.21 -15.38 -14.55
CA ILE A 746 5.12 -15.21 -15.51
C ILE A 746 5.11 -13.79 -16.08
N ALA A 747 5.16 -12.78 -15.22
CA ALA A 747 5.03 -11.39 -15.64
C ALA A 747 6.20 -10.93 -16.52
N LYS A 748 7.44 -11.26 -16.14
CA LYS A 748 8.63 -10.95 -16.97
C LYS A 748 8.57 -11.66 -18.32
N ARG A 749 8.07 -12.90 -18.36
CA ARG A 749 7.91 -13.67 -19.58
C ARG A 749 6.88 -13.04 -20.52
N HIS A 750 5.70 -12.70 -20.02
CA HIS A 750 4.68 -12.00 -20.82
C HIS A 750 5.20 -10.66 -21.34
N LEU A 751 5.88 -9.89 -20.49
CA LEU A 751 6.45 -8.60 -20.89
C LEU A 751 7.46 -8.76 -22.03
N HIS A 752 8.33 -9.77 -21.96
CA HIS A 752 9.26 -10.10 -23.04
C HIS A 752 8.55 -10.36 -24.37
N LEU A 753 7.53 -11.23 -24.36
CA LEU A 753 6.79 -11.60 -25.56
C LEU A 753 6.08 -10.39 -26.19
N ILE A 754 5.45 -9.54 -25.37
CA ILE A 754 4.79 -8.31 -25.87
C ILE A 754 5.81 -7.37 -26.50
N ILE A 755 6.93 -7.10 -25.81
CA ILE A 755 7.97 -6.20 -26.32
C ILE A 755 8.62 -6.73 -27.59
N GLN A 756 8.84 -8.04 -27.71
CA GLN A 756 9.42 -8.63 -28.91
C GLN A 756 8.49 -8.42 -30.13
N VAL A 757 7.20 -8.70 -29.97
CA VAL A 757 6.20 -8.48 -31.04
C VAL A 757 6.17 -7.02 -31.47
N GLU A 758 6.19 -6.09 -30.52
CA GLU A 758 6.23 -4.65 -30.82
C GLU A 758 7.51 -4.21 -31.53
N ARG A 759 8.67 -4.71 -31.11
CA ARG A 759 9.95 -4.41 -31.79
C ARG A 759 9.92 -4.89 -33.24
N GLU A 760 9.39 -6.10 -33.50
CA GLU A 760 9.21 -6.62 -34.86
C GLU A 760 8.27 -5.73 -35.68
N LEU A 761 7.17 -5.24 -35.10
CA LEU A 761 6.26 -4.30 -35.76
C LEU A 761 6.95 -2.97 -36.08
N ILE A 762 7.72 -2.39 -35.16
CA ILE A 762 8.45 -1.13 -35.36
C ILE A 762 9.50 -1.29 -36.47
N SER A 763 10.26 -2.38 -36.48
CA SER A 763 11.26 -2.65 -37.51
C SER A 763 10.65 -2.86 -38.90
N ASN A 764 9.46 -3.45 -38.99
CA ASN A 764 8.75 -3.64 -40.26
C ASN A 764 8.09 -2.37 -40.82
N VAL A 765 7.88 -1.34 -40.01
CA VAL A 765 7.31 -0.03 -40.44
C VAL A 765 8.41 0.95 -40.89
N GLN A 766 9.67 0.70 -40.51
CA GLN A 766 10.83 1.51 -40.90
C GLN A 766 11.55 1.02 -42.18
N LEU A 767 11.12 -0.12 -42.72
CA LEU A 767 11.52 -0.69 -44.02
C LEU A 767 10.46 -0.37 -45.08
#